data_AF-A0A938RYR5-F1
#
_entry.id   AF-A0A938RYR5-F1
#
_cell.length_a   1.000
_cell.length_b   1.000
_cell.length_c   1.000
_cell.angle_alpha   90.00
_cell.angle_beta   90.00
_cell.angle_gamma   90.00
#
_symmetry.space_group_name_H-M   'P 1'
#
loop_
_entity.id
_entity.type
_entity.pdbx_description
1 polymer ?
#
loop_
_entity_poly.entity_id
_entity_poly.type
_entity_poly.pdbx_seq_one_letter_code
_entity_poly.pdbx_strand_id
1 'polypeptide(L)'
;MKRRMKNDRCKAWALICGLLLAASAARADDLRVENATVAPRDGKTAIVAFDIAWSDSWRHGSFHDAAWVFFKVRADDKTGWQPVRLVADKVVNPTGYGQAKGGTPLELVVPAGDDGFVGMFVRRATDGKGAVAARKVTAIWDFTANKGVTKDVNVRMQAFAIEMVYVAEGPFYLGSGGKELNRFHRYTGADQDMPPYRVAGAGPIPTGRQEGKLWAVGIAPEDGGQIPASFPNGYPAFYAMKFPHVTKAQYAGFLNTLTEPEAKERYYPDYHGTEIQRSGDSPRHVYTASAPDGRCRWLSWADGAAYAAWAGLRPMTELEYEKAIRGPQEPDPRYDAGASYWGVADVNQGEMERPVSAGSAVARKFAGTHGLGTPALPADWPRELDGFVFRGKAPARRYYTIYHMLTSGRININTVQLLRGPNIGWRAARTAPAGDAAVAPVLGRLEPSTVQQVPRLGRPVRADGFMDEWGKPTLVFNGPADLFPVHNRFVPFDYYGRLLQPWQGPEDMGPKVYLSCDGEALCVAAEVNDDRHFNTKSGKELLNGDALQVGLATPKGVTWNLGLALTKEGVCFHQWEGEGDALLKTVGCAVVRDDKAGVTRYGLRLPLATLGMEPGAEFRLNIVLYDDDDGTGLRHWLQLAPRMAPGLPRAGESVLAPAIAGNAAHYPRFVLAR
;
A
#
# COMPACT_ATOMS: atom_id res chain seq x y z
N MET A 1 25.81 -70.81 9.20
CA MET A 1 27.21 -70.56 9.63
C MET A 1 27.48 -69.06 9.55
N LYS A 2 28.28 -68.53 10.48
CA LYS A 2 28.39 -67.12 10.91
C LYS A 2 28.73 -66.08 9.81
N ARG A 3 28.14 -64.88 9.99
CA ARG A 3 28.69 -63.50 9.89
C ARG A 3 29.08 -62.86 8.54
N ARG A 4 28.60 -61.60 8.45
CA ARG A 4 29.18 -60.36 7.87
C ARG A 4 29.07 -60.14 6.35
N MET A 5 28.16 -59.24 5.98
CA MET A 5 28.51 -58.12 5.10
C MET A 5 28.16 -56.80 5.80
N LYS A 6 29.15 -55.91 5.83
CA LYS A 6 29.09 -54.53 6.31
C LYS A 6 28.80 -53.61 5.12
N ASN A 7 28.05 -52.55 5.42
CA ASN A 7 28.12 -51.17 4.92
C ASN A 7 28.38 -50.91 3.42
N ASP A 8 27.40 -50.28 2.76
CA ASP A 8 27.56 -48.92 2.18
C ASP A 8 26.29 -48.41 1.48
N ARG A 9 25.18 -48.25 2.22
CA ARG A 9 23.99 -47.53 1.71
C ARG A 9 23.25 -46.78 2.82
N CYS A 10 23.94 -45.86 3.50
CA CYS A 10 23.32 -44.91 4.43
C CYS A 10 23.91 -43.50 4.28
N LYS A 11 23.97 -42.92 3.07
CA LYS A 11 24.32 -41.50 2.87
C LYS A 11 23.63 -40.76 1.71
N ALA A 12 22.65 -41.35 1.02
CA ALA A 12 22.07 -40.71 -0.19
C ALA A 12 20.59 -40.29 -0.11
N TRP A 13 19.91 -40.45 1.04
CA TRP A 13 18.47 -40.16 1.17
C TRP A 13 18.12 -39.12 2.25
N ALA A 14 19.11 -38.34 2.72
CA ALA A 14 18.90 -37.28 3.71
C ALA A 14 18.99 -35.86 3.11
N LEU A 15 19.18 -35.70 1.79
CA LEU A 15 19.38 -34.39 1.15
C LEU A 15 18.27 -33.94 0.18
N ILE A 16 17.15 -34.69 0.07
CA ILE A 16 16.05 -34.35 -0.84
C ILE A 16 14.76 -33.95 -0.10
N CYS A 17 14.70 -34.09 1.23
CA CYS A 17 13.61 -33.54 2.05
C CYS A 17 13.92 -32.16 2.68
N GLY A 18 15.10 -31.59 2.41
CA GLY A 18 15.55 -30.29 2.94
C GLY A 18 15.50 -29.12 1.96
N LEU A 19 15.07 -29.32 0.71
CA LEU A 19 15.14 -28.31 -0.36
C LEU A 19 13.81 -28.04 -1.09
N LEU A 20 12.67 -28.46 -0.52
CA LEU A 20 11.31 -28.10 -0.98
C LEU A 20 10.46 -27.43 0.11
N LEU A 21 11.10 -26.93 1.17
CA LEU A 21 10.47 -26.05 2.18
C LEU A 21 10.72 -24.55 1.91
N ALA A 22 11.36 -24.20 0.80
CA ALA A 22 11.51 -22.82 0.35
C ALA A 22 10.45 -22.47 -0.69
N ALA A 23 9.24 -22.13 -0.25
CA ALA A 23 8.29 -21.20 -0.89
C ALA A 23 6.92 -21.21 -0.19
N SER A 24 6.94 -21.08 1.13
CA SER A 24 5.87 -20.40 1.87
C SER A 24 6.53 -19.76 3.08
N ALA A 25 7.34 -18.72 2.82
CA ALA A 25 7.65 -17.76 3.86
C ALA A 25 6.30 -17.17 4.29
N ALA A 26 5.71 -17.71 5.36
CA ALA A 26 4.71 -16.99 6.10
C ALA A 26 5.42 -15.72 6.55
N ARG A 27 5.14 -14.61 5.87
CA ARG A 27 5.60 -13.28 6.26
C ARG A 27 5.10 -13.04 7.67
N ALA A 28 6.02 -13.07 8.61
CA ALA A 28 5.73 -12.95 10.01
C ALA A 28 5.86 -11.47 10.38
N ASP A 29 4.84 -10.92 11.04
CA ASP A 29 4.96 -9.66 11.78
C ASP A 29 6.03 -9.87 12.86
N ASP A 30 7.18 -9.21 12.73
CA ASP A 30 8.32 -9.32 13.63
C ASP A 30 8.42 -8.14 14.60
N LEU A 31 7.38 -7.31 14.67
CA LEU A 31 7.30 -6.15 15.55
C LEU A 31 7.36 -6.58 17.02
N ARG A 32 8.35 -6.05 17.72
CA ARG A 32 8.60 -6.31 19.13
C ARG A 32 8.49 -5.03 19.92
N VAL A 33 7.76 -5.09 21.04
CA VAL A 33 7.82 -4.11 22.11
C VAL A 33 8.20 -4.82 23.40
N GLU A 34 9.34 -4.45 23.97
CA GLU A 34 9.98 -5.16 25.06
C GLU A 34 10.40 -4.20 26.17
N ASN A 35 10.81 -4.76 27.32
CA ASN A 35 11.39 -4.01 28.43
C ASN A 35 10.52 -2.85 28.94
N ALA A 36 9.19 -3.01 28.88
CA ALA A 36 8.26 -2.01 29.38
C ALA A 36 8.42 -1.83 30.89
N THR A 37 8.71 -0.60 31.30
CA THR A 37 8.93 -0.19 32.70
C THR A 37 8.17 1.08 33.00
N VAL A 38 7.87 1.28 34.28
CA VAL A 38 7.18 2.48 34.78
C VAL A 38 8.14 3.19 35.74
N ALA A 39 8.49 4.43 35.42
CA ALA A 39 9.26 5.29 36.32
C ALA A 39 8.45 5.62 37.59
N PRO A 40 9.10 6.08 38.68
CA PRO A 40 8.39 6.54 39.86
C PRO A 40 7.27 7.53 39.47
N ARG A 41 6.06 7.26 39.98
CA ARG A 41 4.89 8.07 39.64
C ARG A 41 4.90 9.36 40.43
N ASP A 42 4.50 10.45 39.79
CA ASP A 42 4.15 11.67 40.51
C ASP A 42 2.73 11.54 41.12
N GLY A 43 2.09 12.65 41.52
CA GLY A 43 0.74 12.62 42.06
C GLY A 43 -0.38 12.30 41.06
N LYS A 44 -0.09 12.31 39.75
CA LYS A 44 -1.06 12.16 38.64
C LYS A 44 -0.54 11.34 37.45
N THR A 45 0.72 11.51 37.06
CA THR A 45 1.31 10.88 35.88
C THR A 45 2.53 10.02 36.18
N ALA A 46 2.87 9.15 35.24
CA ALA A 46 4.07 8.33 35.27
C ALA A 46 4.68 8.20 33.87
N ILE A 47 6.00 8.11 33.79
CA ILE A 47 6.70 7.83 32.53
C ILE A 47 6.71 6.32 32.32
N VAL A 48 6.19 5.88 31.18
CA VAL A 48 6.37 4.52 30.66
C VAL A 48 7.54 4.53 29.71
N ALA A 49 8.50 3.61 29.89
CA ALA A 49 9.64 3.44 28.99
C ALA A 49 9.66 2.02 28.42
N PHE A 50 9.96 1.86 27.13
CA PHE A 50 10.03 0.56 26.47
C PHE A 50 11.04 0.58 25.31
N ASP A 51 11.40 -0.60 24.81
CA ASP A 51 12.19 -0.77 23.59
C ASP A 51 11.29 -1.25 22.45
N ILE A 52 11.58 -0.85 21.21
CA ILE A 52 10.81 -1.23 20.02
C ILE A 52 11.71 -1.56 18.83
N ALA A 53 11.38 -2.61 18.09
CA ALA A 53 12.07 -2.99 16.85
C ALA A 53 11.16 -3.74 15.86
N TRP A 54 11.40 -3.56 14.56
CA TRP A 54 10.82 -4.34 13.45
C TRP A 54 11.66 -4.18 12.16
N SER A 55 11.60 -5.14 11.23
CA SER A 55 12.59 -5.24 10.15
C SER A 55 12.28 -4.42 8.89
N ASP A 56 11.00 -4.25 8.52
CA ASP A 56 10.61 -3.73 7.20
C ASP A 56 9.91 -2.36 7.28
N SER A 57 10.48 -1.45 8.07
CA SER A 57 9.96 -0.08 8.19
C SER A 57 10.32 0.78 6.99
N TRP A 58 9.47 1.73 6.66
CA TRP A 58 9.74 2.71 5.60
C TRP A 58 9.01 4.03 5.86
N ARG A 59 9.66 5.13 5.44
CA ARG A 59 9.06 6.47 5.34
C ARG A 59 9.61 7.18 4.12
N HIS A 60 8.70 7.83 3.39
CA HIS A 60 9.01 8.70 2.27
C HIS A 60 8.01 9.87 2.22
N GLY A 61 8.43 11.03 2.70
CA GLY A 61 7.56 12.18 2.90
C GLY A 61 6.40 11.83 3.83
N SER A 62 5.17 11.91 3.30
CA SER A 62 3.93 11.61 4.03
C SER A 62 3.47 10.15 3.92
N PHE A 63 4.18 9.30 3.17
CA PHE A 63 3.86 7.88 3.07
C PHE A 63 4.79 7.10 4.00
N HIS A 64 4.23 6.27 4.88
CA HIS A 64 5.01 5.49 5.84
C HIS A 64 4.23 4.33 6.42
N ASP A 65 4.99 3.39 6.98
CA ASP A 65 4.48 2.48 8.00
C ASP A 65 4.66 3.07 9.41
N ALA A 66 3.99 2.46 10.39
CA ALA A 66 4.08 2.83 11.79
C ALA A 66 3.74 1.63 12.68
N ALA A 67 4.17 1.65 13.93
CA ALA A 67 3.66 0.75 14.97
C ALA A 67 2.60 1.48 15.80
N TRP A 68 1.40 0.91 15.94
CA TRP A 68 0.42 1.36 16.92
C TRP A 68 0.73 0.71 18.27
N VAL A 69 1.24 1.50 19.22
CA VAL A 69 1.68 1.06 20.55
C VAL A 69 0.66 1.44 21.62
N PHE A 70 0.29 0.49 22.47
CA PHE A 70 -0.64 0.70 23.58
C PHE A 70 -0.30 -0.21 24.77
N PHE A 71 -0.86 0.08 25.94
CA PHE A 71 -0.48 -0.60 27.18
C PHE A 71 -1.69 -1.05 28.00
N LYS A 72 -1.48 -2.12 28.77
CA LYS A 72 -2.40 -2.61 29.80
C LYS A 72 -1.68 -2.60 31.15
N VAL A 73 -2.41 -2.21 32.19
CA VAL A 73 -1.87 -2.11 33.55
C VAL A 73 -2.77 -2.84 34.54
N ARG A 74 -2.15 -3.39 35.57
CA ARG A 74 -2.85 -3.99 36.70
C ARG A 74 -2.08 -3.73 37.98
N ALA A 75 -2.77 -3.32 39.03
CA ALA A 75 -2.19 -3.27 40.38
C ALA A 75 -1.80 -4.69 40.85
N ASP A 76 -0.65 -4.84 41.49
CA ASP A 76 -0.11 -6.17 41.85
C ASP A 76 -1.03 -6.99 42.76
N ASP A 77 -1.83 -6.32 43.59
CA ASP A 77 -2.79 -6.93 44.51
C ASP A 77 -4.18 -7.17 43.88
N LYS A 78 -4.37 -6.81 42.61
CA LYS A 78 -5.63 -6.99 41.86
C LYS A 78 -5.47 -7.97 40.70
N THR A 79 -6.60 -8.46 40.21
CA THR A 79 -6.66 -9.45 39.11
C THR A 79 -7.06 -8.86 37.75
N GLY A 80 -7.78 -7.72 37.73
CA GLY A 80 -8.28 -7.10 36.49
C GLY A 80 -7.30 -6.14 35.82
N TRP A 81 -6.94 -6.43 34.58
CA TRP A 81 -6.19 -5.50 33.72
C TRP A 81 -7.07 -4.34 33.26
N GLN A 82 -6.47 -3.17 33.13
CA GLN A 82 -7.12 -1.93 32.69
C GLN A 82 -6.33 -1.30 31.53
N PRO A 83 -6.99 -0.63 30.58
CA PRO A 83 -6.28 0.13 29.56
C PRO A 83 -5.53 1.30 30.20
N VAL A 84 -4.29 1.50 29.76
CA VAL A 84 -3.52 2.70 30.06
C VAL A 84 -4.08 3.87 29.25
N ARG A 85 -4.09 5.06 29.87
CA ARG A 85 -4.51 6.31 29.23
C ARG A 85 -3.30 7.23 29.13
N LEU A 86 -2.91 7.55 27.92
CA LEU A 86 -1.79 8.45 27.64
C LEU A 86 -2.18 9.91 27.90
N VAL A 87 -1.20 10.76 28.15
CA VAL A 87 -1.35 12.21 28.19
C VAL A 87 -0.56 12.81 27.05
N ALA A 88 -1.16 13.73 26.30
CA ALA A 88 -0.47 14.46 25.25
C ALA A 88 -1.01 15.90 25.19
N ASP A 89 -0.10 16.87 25.19
CA ASP A 89 -0.38 18.30 25.02
C ASP A 89 -0.45 18.71 23.54
N LYS A 90 0.06 17.88 22.64
CA LYS A 90 0.04 18.03 21.18
C LYS A 90 0.11 16.66 20.51
N VAL A 91 -0.30 16.60 19.26
CA VAL A 91 -0.44 15.32 18.51
C VAL A 91 0.92 14.67 18.22
N VAL A 92 1.89 15.44 17.73
CA VAL A 92 3.21 14.94 17.32
C VAL A 92 4.27 15.34 18.34
N ASN A 93 5.05 14.34 18.78
CA ASN A 93 6.11 14.44 19.78
C ASN A 93 5.68 15.22 21.04
N PRO A 94 4.61 14.78 21.74
CA PRO A 94 4.13 15.48 22.94
C PRO A 94 5.21 15.67 24.00
N THR A 95 5.04 16.65 24.87
CA THR A 95 6.01 16.93 25.93
C THR A 95 6.22 15.72 26.84
N GLY A 96 7.48 15.33 27.06
CA GLY A 96 7.85 14.15 27.85
C GLY A 96 7.98 12.83 27.05
N TYR A 97 7.63 12.85 25.76
CA TYR A 97 7.85 11.75 24.84
C TYR A 97 9.22 11.87 24.18
N GLY A 98 9.86 10.75 23.90
CA GLY A 98 11.19 10.72 23.29
C GLY A 98 11.77 9.31 23.23
N GLN A 99 13.09 9.23 23.01
CA GLN A 99 13.84 7.98 22.94
C GLN A 99 15.29 8.20 23.41
N ALA A 100 16.02 7.12 23.68
CA ALA A 100 17.47 7.19 23.85
C ALA A 100 18.17 7.51 22.51
N LYS A 101 19.33 8.18 22.60
CA LYS A 101 20.21 8.44 21.46
C LYS A 101 20.80 7.13 20.90
N GLY A 102 21.13 7.13 19.61
CA GLY A 102 21.86 6.03 18.94
C GLY A 102 20.99 4.96 18.27
N GLY A 103 19.67 5.01 18.43
CA GLY A 103 18.72 4.21 17.65
C GLY A 103 18.15 4.97 16.44
N THR A 104 17.29 4.32 15.66
CA THR A 104 16.56 4.97 14.57
C THR A 104 15.73 6.14 15.11
N PRO A 105 15.83 7.36 14.57
CA PRO A 105 15.01 8.49 15.02
C PRO A 105 13.51 8.24 14.79
N LEU A 106 12.67 8.50 15.79
CA LEU A 106 11.23 8.27 15.75
C LEU A 106 10.41 9.56 15.94
N GLU A 107 9.26 9.59 15.27
CA GLU A 107 8.14 10.45 15.60
C GLU A 107 7.11 9.66 16.42
N LEU A 108 6.65 10.26 17.52
CA LEU A 108 5.69 9.68 18.45
C LEU A 108 4.39 10.47 18.36
N VAL A 109 3.32 9.82 17.89
CA VAL A 109 2.08 10.50 17.52
C VAL A 109 0.92 9.98 18.36
N VAL A 110 0.42 10.81 19.29
CA VAL A 110 -0.76 10.51 20.09
C VAL A 110 -1.96 11.18 19.41
N PRO A 111 -2.92 10.43 18.85
CA PRO A 111 -4.08 11.04 18.20
C PRO A 111 -4.86 11.93 19.17
N ALA A 112 -5.43 13.02 18.67
CA ALA A 112 -6.30 13.88 19.48
C ALA A 112 -7.64 13.19 19.79
N GLY A 113 -8.36 13.71 20.79
CA GLY A 113 -9.64 13.17 21.25
C GLY A 113 -9.49 12.12 22.34
N ASP A 114 -10.60 11.81 23.02
CA ASP A 114 -10.57 10.90 24.16
C ASP A 114 -10.13 9.49 23.76
N ASP A 115 -10.64 8.93 22.68
CA ASP A 115 -10.16 7.65 22.14
C ASP A 115 -8.69 7.71 21.65
N GLY A 116 -8.17 8.89 21.36
CA GLY A 116 -6.78 9.23 21.06
C GLY A 116 -5.78 8.72 22.09
N PHE A 117 -6.11 8.90 23.36
CA PHE A 117 -5.25 8.58 24.49
C PHE A 117 -5.17 7.08 24.83
N VAL A 118 -5.70 6.17 24.02
CA VAL A 118 -5.54 4.71 24.23
C VAL A 118 -4.15 4.21 23.84
N GLY A 119 -3.49 4.89 22.90
CA GLY A 119 -2.20 4.48 22.36
C GLY A 119 -1.56 5.57 21.50
N MET A 120 -0.48 5.23 20.83
CA MET A 120 0.26 6.15 19.97
C MET A 120 0.80 5.43 18.73
N PHE A 121 0.94 6.15 17.62
CA PHE A 121 1.73 5.69 16.49
C PHE A 121 3.21 6.02 16.73
N VAL A 122 4.08 5.05 16.44
CA VAL A 122 5.53 5.19 16.44
C VAL A 122 6.02 4.95 15.03
N ARG A 123 6.66 5.93 14.41
CA ARG A 123 7.14 5.86 13.02
C ARG A 123 8.53 6.48 12.88
N ARG A 124 9.24 6.19 11.79
CA ARG A 124 10.51 6.87 11.47
C ARG A 124 10.32 8.38 11.44
N ALA A 125 11.23 9.15 12.03
CA ALA A 125 11.21 10.62 11.97
C ALA A 125 11.75 11.18 10.65
N THR A 126 12.51 10.37 9.91
CA THR A 126 13.14 10.76 8.64
C THR A 126 12.82 9.74 7.57
N ASP A 127 12.93 10.17 6.31
CA ASP A 127 12.83 9.26 5.18
C ASP A 127 13.89 8.16 5.27
N GLY A 128 13.55 6.99 4.73
CA GLY A 128 14.41 5.80 4.72
C GLY A 128 13.62 4.52 4.92
N LYS A 129 14.31 3.39 4.74
CA LYS A 129 13.72 2.05 4.82
C LYS A 129 14.59 1.07 5.61
N GLY A 130 14.03 -0.09 5.94
CA GLY A 130 14.69 -1.20 6.63
C GLY A 130 14.39 -1.23 8.11
N ALA A 131 15.29 -1.84 8.88
CA ALA A 131 15.03 -2.11 10.30
C ALA A 131 14.92 -0.83 11.13
N VAL A 132 13.92 -0.80 12.01
CA VAL A 132 13.84 0.15 13.12
C VAL A 132 14.29 -0.56 14.39
N ALA A 133 15.14 0.12 15.16
CA ALA A 133 15.45 -0.26 16.53
C ALA A 133 15.63 1.00 17.37
N ALA A 134 14.83 1.15 18.42
CA ALA A 134 14.92 2.26 19.36
C ALA A 134 14.76 1.75 20.80
N ARG A 135 15.52 2.35 21.71
CA ARG A 135 15.53 2.00 23.13
C ARG A 135 15.01 3.13 23.99
N LYS A 136 14.43 2.78 25.14
CA LYS A 136 13.87 3.73 26.12
C LYS A 136 12.97 4.77 25.47
N VAL A 137 12.10 4.33 24.57
CA VAL A 137 11.02 5.15 24.03
C VAL A 137 10.08 5.48 25.19
N THR A 138 9.77 6.77 25.38
CA THR A 138 8.97 7.24 26.51
C THR A 138 7.58 7.68 26.09
N ALA A 139 6.60 7.36 26.94
CA ALA A 139 5.24 7.85 26.88
C ALA A 139 4.77 8.29 28.28
N ILE A 140 3.80 9.20 28.34
CA ILE A 140 3.28 9.73 29.61
C ILE A 140 1.92 9.10 29.88
N TRP A 141 1.80 8.41 31.01
CA TRP A 141 0.59 7.73 31.47
C TRP A 141 -0.12 8.55 32.56
N ASP A 142 -1.42 8.82 32.39
CA ASP A 142 -2.32 9.26 33.46
C ASP A 142 -2.80 8.04 34.26
N PHE A 143 -2.15 7.79 35.40
CA PHE A 143 -2.52 6.65 36.24
C PHE A 143 -3.79 6.88 37.06
N THR A 144 -4.27 8.14 37.17
CA THR A 144 -5.50 8.45 37.90
C THR A 144 -6.74 7.92 37.18
N ALA A 145 -6.63 7.65 35.87
CA ALA A 145 -7.66 6.98 35.08
C ALA A 145 -7.83 5.49 35.42
N ASN A 146 -6.89 4.89 36.16
CA ASN A 146 -6.91 3.46 36.50
C ASN A 146 -7.37 3.25 37.95
N LYS A 147 -8.51 2.56 38.11
CA LYS A 147 -9.09 2.26 39.42
C LYS A 147 -8.12 1.43 40.26
N GLY A 148 -7.90 1.84 41.50
CA GLY A 148 -7.02 1.13 42.43
C GLY A 148 -5.52 1.31 42.17
N VAL A 149 -5.12 2.20 41.26
CA VAL A 149 -3.72 2.59 41.06
C VAL A 149 -3.49 3.94 41.74
N THR A 150 -2.53 3.99 42.65
CA THR A 150 -2.05 5.22 43.28
C THR A 150 -0.52 5.30 43.17
N LYS A 151 0.08 6.40 43.61
CA LYS A 151 1.53 6.62 43.53
C LYS A 151 2.35 5.49 44.21
N ASP A 152 1.84 4.91 45.31
CA ASP A 152 2.55 3.94 46.15
C ASP A 152 2.23 2.47 45.82
N VAL A 153 1.30 2.22 44.89
CA VAL A 153 0.88 0.86 44.52
C VAL A 153 1.79 0.28 43.44
N ASN A 154 2.38 -0.89 43.67
CA ASN A 154 3.11 -1.60 42.62
C ASN A 154 2.16 -2.06 41.51
N VAL A 155 2.61 -1.99 40.25
CA VAL A 155 1.80 -2.41 39.10
C VAL A 155 2.61 -3.32 38.19
N ARG A 156 1.89 -4.17 37.46
CA ARG A 156 2.39 -4.85 36.27
C ARG A 156 1.88 -4.13 35.04
N MET A 157 2.75 -3.98 34.06
CA MET A 157 2.42 -3.40 32.77
C MET A 157 2.75 -4.39 31.66
N GLN A 158 1.88 -4.44 30.66
CA GLN A 158 2.14 -5.09 29.39
C GLN A 158 2.02 -4.07 28.27
N ALA A 159 3.02 -4.06 27.40
CA ALA A 159 3.04 -3.25 26.20
C ALA A 159 2.69 -4.12 25.00
N PHE A 160 1.96 -3.55 24.06
CA PHE A 160 1.52 -4.20 22.83
C PHE A 160 1.79 -3.27 21.66
N ALA A 161 2.07 -3.86 20.51
CA ALA A 161 2.12 -3.10 19.27
C ALA A 161 1.57 -3.91 18.09
N ILE A 162 1.07 -3.16 17.11
CA ILE A 162 0.54 -3.69 15.86
C ILE A 162 1.13 -2.85 14.74
N GLU A 163 1.70 -3.49 13.72
CA GLU A 163 2.23 -2.79 12.56
C GLU A 163 1.11 -2.28 11.67
N MET A 164 1.21 -1.02 11.23
CA MET A 164 0.20 -0.27 10.52
C MET A 164 0.81 0.44 9.31
N VAL A 165 -0.02 0.76 8.33
CA VAL A 165 0.32 1.52 7.12
C VAL A 165 -0.59 2.73 7.03
N TYR A 166 0.00 3.90 6.77
CA TYR A 166 -0.76 5.12 6.53
C TYR A 166 -1.36 5.11 5.11
N VAL A 167 -2.69 5.22 5.06
CA VAL A 167 -3.48 5.39 3.83
C VAL A 167 -3.95 6.85 3.80
N ALA A 168 -3.37 7.63 2.90
CA ALA A 168 -3.55 9.07 2.89
C ALA A 168 -4.93 9.50 2.37
N GLU A 169 -5.38 10.70 2.77
CA GLU A 169 -6.66 11.28 2.37
C GLU A 169 -6.70 11.54 0.86
N GLY A 170 -7.85 11.31 0.20
CA GLY A 170 -8.01 11.69 -1.20
C GLY A 170 -8.96 10.79 -1.99
N PRO A 171 -9.23 11.16 -3.25
CA PRO A 171 -10.17 10.45 -4.10
C PRO A 171 -9.63 9.09 -4.54
N PHE A 172 -10.54 8.16 -4.79
CA PHE A 172 -10.24 6.80 -5.24
C PHE A 172 -11.44 6.18 -5.97
N TYR A 173 -11.24 5.01 -6.56
CA TYR A 173 -12.29 4.28 -7.28
C TYR A 173 -12.72 3.01 -6.55
N LEU A 174 -14.03 2.78 -6.53
CA LEU A 174 -14.69 1.54 -6.11
C LEU A 174 -15.06 0.70 -7.33
N GLY A 175 -14.75 -0.59 -7.27
CA GLY A 175 -14.88 -1.50 -8.39
C GLY A 175 -13.77 -1.36 -9.42
N SER A 176 -13.63 -2.36 -10.29
CA SER A 176 -12.61 -2.39 -11.33
C SER A 176 -13.15 -2.17 -12.76
N GLY A 177 -14.47 -2.23 -12.94
CA GLY A 177 -15.06 -2.40 -14.27
C GLY A 177 -14.95 -3.83 -14.82
N GLY A 178 -14.31 -4.74 -14.07
CA GLY A 178 -14.06 -6.13 -14.45
C GLY A 178 -15.27 -7.04 -14.30
N LYS A 179 -15.05 -8.30 -13.90
CA LYS A 179 -16.10 -9.34 -13.77
C LYS A 179 -16.21 -9.88 -12.34
N GLU A 180 -15.64 -9.18 -11.37
CA GLU A 180 -15.61 -9.57 -9.97
C GLU A 180 -17.02 -9.63 -9.40
N LEU A 181 -17.19 -10.60 -8.51
CA LEU A 181 -18.47 -10.94 -7.92
C LEU A 181 -18.99 -9.80 -7.06
N ASN A 182 -20.23 -9.34 -7.29
CA ASN A 182 -20.90 -8.29 -6.49
C ASN A 182 -20.15 -6.95 -6.37
N ARG A 183 -19.18 -6.67 -7.25
CA ARG A 183 -18.38 -5.44 -7.23
C ARG A 183 -19.26 -4.18 -7.23
N PHE A 184 -18.74 -3.14 -6.60
CA PHE A 184 -19.29 -1.81 -6.77
C PHE A 184 -19.10 -1.31 -8.20
N HIS A 185 -20.02 -0.47 -8.66
CA HIS A 185 -19.91 0.23 -9.93
C HIS A 185 -20.74 1.52 -9.91
N ARG A 186 -20.45 2.41 -10.84
CA ARG A 186 -21.31 3.54 -11.18
C ARG A 186 -22.42 3.04 -12.10
N TYR A 187 -23.66 3.30 -11.74
CA TYR A 187 -24.81 2.91 -12.55
C TYR A 187 -24.91 3.76 -13.83
N THR A 188 -25.10 3.11 -14.98
CA THR A 188 -25.16 3.74 -16.32
C THR A 188 -26.46 3.43 -17.09
N GLY A 189 -27.46 2.83 -16.43
CA GLY A 189 -28.73 2.44 -17.05
C GLY A 189 -28.71 1.15 -17.88
N ALA A 190 -27.55 0.63 -18.28
CA ALA A 190 -27.41 -0.63 -19.03
C ALA A 190 -26.72 -1.71 -18.18
N ASP A 191 -27.37 -2.87 -18.02
CA ASP A 191 -26.92 -3.99 -17.17
C ASP A 191 -25.59 -4.68 -17.62
N GLN A 192 -24.90 -4.13 -18.63
CA GLN A 192 -23.64 -4.67 -19.15
C GLN A 192 -22.42 -3.78 -18.92
N ASP A 193 -22.60 -2.46 -18.80
CA ASP A 193 -21.48 -1.54 -18.53
C ASP A 193 -21.47 -1.16 -17.05
N MET A 194 -20.49 -1.66 -16.31
CA MET A 194 -20.38 -1.46 -14.86
C MET A 194 -19.08 -0.73 -14.52
N PRO A 195 -18.89 0.52 -14.99
CA PRO A 195 -17.66 1.25 -14.80
C PRO A 195 -17.40 1.52 -13.31
N PRO A 196 -16.14 1.68 -12.88
CA PRO A 196 -15.81 2.05 -11.51
C PRO A 196 -16.52 3.33 -11.03
N TYR A 197 -16.87 3.36 -9.74
CA TYR A 197 -17.44 4.55 -9.10
C TYR A 197 -16.35 5.37 -8.41
N ARG A 198 -16.28 6.67 -8.68
CA ARG A 198 -15.28 7.57 -8.08
C ARG A 198 -15.79 8.18 -6.78
N VAL A 199 -15.12 7.89 -5.66
CA VAL A 199 -15.33 8.60 -4.40
C VAL A 199 -14.52 9.88 -4.42
N ALA A 200 -15.21 11.03 -4.44
CA ALA A 200 -14.57 12.34 -4.63
C ALA A 200 -14.44 13.18 -3.36
N GLY A 201 -15.04 12.76 -2.24
CA GLY A 201 -15.02 13.51 -0.98
C GLY A 201 -15.47 12.67 0.23
N ALA A 202 -15.33 13.25 1.42
CA ALA A 202 -15.75 12.64 2.70
C ALA A 202 -17.27 12.71 2.96
N GLY A 203 -18.04 13.30 2.04
CA GLY A 203 -19.49 13.44 2.14
C GLY A 203 -20.25 12.11 1.94
N PRO A 204 -21.60 12.16 2.03
CA PRO A 204 -22.43 11.00 1.76
C PRO A 204 -22.30 10.57 0.30
N ILE A 205 -22.42 9.26 0.04
CA ILE A 205 -22.37 8.67 -1.30
C ILE A 205 -23.78 8.27 -1.74
N PRO A 206 -24.37 8.92 -2.76
CA PRO A 206 -25.68 8.54 -3.28
C PRO A 206 -25.67 7.13 -3.87
N THR A 207 -26.70 6.34 -3.54
CA THR A 207 -26.84 4.96 -4.02
C THR A 207 -28.13 4.77 -4.79
N GLY A 208 -28.14 3.82 -5.72
CA GLY A 208 -29.34 3.42 -6.45
C GLY A 208 -29.13 3.22 -7.94
N ARG A 209 -30.19 2.76 -8.59
CA ARG A 209 -30.27 2.51 -10.03
C ARG A 209 -30.63 3.79 -10.79
N GLN A 210 -29.90 4.87 -10.49
CA GLN A 210 -29.97 6.13 -11.22
C GLN A 210 -28.59 6.48 -11.76
N GLU A 211 -28.55 7.07 -12.97
CA GLU A 211 -27.32 7.43 -13.67
C GLU A 211 -26.32 8.12 -12.74
N GLY A 212 -25.08 7.64 -12.72
CA GLY A 212 -23.98 8.23 -11.95
C GLY A 212 -23.93 7.85 -10.47
N LYS A 213 -24.90 7.10 -9.92
CA LYS A 213 -24.89 6.68 -8.51
C LYS A 213 -24.14 5.37 -8.27
N LEU A 214 -23.78 5.11 -7.01
CA LEU A 214 -23.10 3.88 -6.61
C LEU A 214 -24.11 2.71 -6.54
N TRP A 215 -23.75 1.58 -7.15
CA TRP A 215 -24.56 0.36 -7.15
C TRP A 215 -23.72 -0.93 -7.10
N ALA A 216 -24.38 -2.07 -6.88
CA ALA A 216 -23.79 -3.42 -6.97
C ALA A 216 -24.87 -4.46 -7.34
N VAL A 217 -24.48 -5.56 -7.99
CA VAL A 217 -25.43 -6.53 -8.60
C VAL A 217 -26.05 -7.53 -7.60
N GLY A 218 -25.53 -7.62 -6.36
CA GLY A 218 -26.08 -8.55 -5.36
C GLY A 218 -26.01 -8.05 -3.92
N ILE A 219 -24.83 -7.61 -3.47
CA ILE A 219 -24.67 -7.00 -2.13
C ILE A 219 -24.87 -5.48 -2.27
N ALA A 220 -26.04 -5.09 -2.76
CA ALA A 220 -26.36 -3.72 -3.12
C ALA A 220 -26.68 -2.87 -1.87
N PRO A 221 -26.27 -1.60 -1.85
CA PRO A 221 -26.89 -0.63 -0.94
C PRO A 221 -28.37 -0.40 -1.30
N GLU A 222 -29.07 0.41 -0.50
CA GLU A 222 -30.47 0.74 -0.75
C GLU A 222 -30.65 1.55 -2.05
N ASP A 223 -31.69 1.21 -2.82
CA ASP A 223 -32.03 1.92 -4.05
C ASP A 223 -32.67 3.28 -3.74
N GLY A 224 -32.13 4.36 -4.29
CA GLY A 224 -32.53 5.72 -3.95
C GLY A 224 -32.00 6.21 -2.59
N GLY A 225 -31.15 5.44 -1.91
CA GLY A 225 -30.57 5.78 -0.63
C GLY A 225 -29.20 6.49 -0.70
N GLN A 226 -28.44 6.36 0.39
CA GLN A 226 -27.05 6.80 0.47
C GLN A 226 -26.25 5.95 1.46
N ILE A 227 -24.93 5.93 1.26
CA ILE A 227 -23.98 5.64 2.34
C ILE A 227 -23.77 6.96 3.09
N PRO A 228 -24.11 7.04 4.40
CA PRO A 228 -24.05 8.29 5.15
C PRO A 228 -22.59 8.74 5.37
N ALA A 229 -22.38 10.05 5.52
CA ALA A 229 -21.03 10.61 5.77
C ALA A 229 -20.40 10.13 7.09
N SER A 230 -21.22 9.68 8.05
CA SER A 230 -20.73 9.07 9.30
C SER A 230 -20.08 7.70 9.08
N PHE A 231 -20.44 7.00 8.01
CA PHE A 231 -19.80 5.73 7.66
C PHE A 231 -18.41 6.00 7.06
N PRO A 232 -17.32 5.40 7.57
CA PRO A 232 -15.98 5.64 7.04
C PRO A 232 -15.90 5.28 5.56
N ASN A 233 -15.95 6.30 4.71
CA ASN A 233 -16.10 6.12 3.27
C ASN A 233 -14.77 5.93 2.53
N GLY A 234 -13.67 5.91 3.27
CA GLY A 234 -12.31 5.81 2.76
C GLY A 234 -11.69 7.11 2.28
N TYR A 235 -12.44 8.20 2.08
CA TYR A 235 -11.86 9.45 1.60
C TYR A 235 -10.87 10.07 2.61
N PRO A 236 -11.22 10.26 3.91
CA PRO A 236 -10.26 10.74 4.91
C PRO A 236 -9.07 9.79 5.08
N ALA A 237 -7.98 10.30 5.65
CA ALA A 237 -6.81 9.49 5.94
C ALA A 237 -7.05 8.51 7.11
N PHE A 238 -6.46 7.32 7.03
CA PHE A 238 -6.52 6.32 8.09
C PHE A 238 -5.26 5.45 8.09
N TYR A 239 -5.01 4.77 9.21
CA TYR A 239 -4.06 3.68 9.28
C TYR A 239 -4.80 2.36 9.15
N ALA A 240 -4.30 1.45 8.34
CA ALA A 240 -4.72 0.05 8.31
C ALA A 240 -3.63 -0.82 8.93
N MET A 241 -3.96 -1.91 9.63
CA MET A 241 -2.95 -2.91 10.00
C MET A 241 -2.18 -3.32 8.74
N LYS A 242 -0.86 -3.51 8.82
CA LYS A 242 -0.01 -3.85 7.67
C LYS A 242 -0.28 -5.27 7.17
N PHE A 243 -0.50 -6.21 8.08
CA PHE A 243 -0.80 -7.61 7.76
C PHE A 243 -2.28 -7.96 7.97
N PRO A 244 -2.84 -8.90 7.18
CA PRO A 244 -4.23 -9.34 7.27
C PRO A 244 -4.47 -10.33 8.41
N HIS A 245 -3.65 -10.35 9.45
CA HIS A 245 -3.79 -11.30 10.55
C HIS A 245 -3.31 -10.69 11.86
N VAL A 246 -3.82 -11.25 12.96
CA VAL A 246 -3.28 -11.08 14.31
C VAL A 246 -2.28 -12.20 14.54
N THR A 247 -1.11 -11.92 15.11
CA THR A 247 -0.14 -12.98 15.44
C THR A 247 -0.61 -13.80 16.65
N LYS A 248 -0.11 -15.03 16.79
CA LYS A 248 -0.41 -15.90 17.93
C LYS A 248 0.03 -15.25 19.24
N ALA A 249 1.17 -14.56 19.24
CA ALA A 249 1.66 -13.81 20.40
C ALA A 249 0.73 -12.65 20.78
N GLN A 250 0.32 -11.85 19.79
CA GLN A 250 -0.63 -10.75 19.99
C GLN A 250 -1.95 -11.26 20.57
N TYR A 251 -2.50 -12.35 20.03
CA TYR A 251 -3.77 -12.91 20.51
C TYR A 251 -3.65 -13.59 21.89
N ALA A 252 -2.54 -14.28 22.17
CA ALA A 252 -2.27 -14.82 23.51
C ALA A 252 -2.14 -13.70 24.56
N GLY A 253 -1.45 -12.62 24.20
CA GLY A 253 -1.36 -11.41 25.02
C GLY A 253 -2.73 -10.78 25.29
N PHE A 254 -3.58 -10.67 24.27
CA PHE A 254 -4.98 -10.27 24.43
C PHE A 254 -5.70 -11.15 25.46
N LEU A 255 -5.73 -12.48 25.27
CA LEU A 255 -6.40 -13.41 26.18
C LEU A 255 -5.89 -13.32 27.63
N ASN A 256 -4.59 -13.11 27.84
CA ASN A 256 -3.98 -12.96 29.16
C ASN A 256 -4.36 -11.66 29.89
N THR A 257 -4.98 -10.70 29.20
CA THR A 257 -5.46 -9.44 29.78
C THR A 257 -6.96 -9.39 29.99
N LEU A 258 -7.68 -10.45 29.62
CA LEU A 258 -9.12 -10.56 29.81
C LEU A 258 -9.48 -11.18 31.16
N THR A 259 -10.73 -10.96 31.59
CA THR A 259 -11.32 -11.79 32.63
C THR A 259 -11.53 -13.22 32.12
N GLU A 260 -11.62 -14.20 33.01
CA GLU A 260 -11.82 -15.59 32.61
C GLU A 260 -13.07 -15.81 31.74
N PRO A 261 -14.26 -15.24 32.06
CA PRO A 261 -15.43 -15.41 31.20
C PRO A 261 -15.21 -14.84 29.79
N GLU A 262 -14.58 -13.67 29.69
CA GLU A 262 -14.27 -13.03 28.40
C GLU A 262 -13.26 -13.86 27.59
N ALA A 263 -12.22 -14.39 28.24
CA ALA A 263 -11.22 -15.25 27.61
C ALA A 263 -11.83 -16.57 27.15
N LYS A 264 -12.72 -17.18 27.95
CA LYS A 264 -13.42 -18.43 27.61
C LYS A 264 -14.32 -18.27 26.38
N GLU A 265 -14.98 -17.13 26.23
CA GLU A 265 -15.83 -16.82 25.07
C GLU A 265 -15.01 -16.71 23.76
N ARG A 266 -13.75 -16.27 23.86
CA ARG A 266 -12.88 -15.94 22.71
C ARG A 266 -11.87 -17.03 22.37
N TYR A 267 -11.51 -17.86 23.34
CA TYR A 267 -10.58 -18.96 23.13
C TYR A 267 -11.31 -20.20 22.62
N TYR A 268 -11.16 -20.51 21.34
CA TYR A 268 -11.75 -21.69 20.72
C TYR A 268 -10.83 -22.92 20.84
N PRO A 269 -11.04 -23.83 21.82
CA PRO A 269 -10.00 -24.78 22.24
C PRO A 269 -9.59 -25.78 21.15
N ASP A 270 -10.56 -26.25 20.35
CA ASP A 270 -10.32 -27.28 19.34
C ASP A 270 -9.32 -26.83 18.25
N TYR A 271 -9.24 -25.53 17.99
CA TYR A 271 -8.38 -24.99 16.92
C TYR A 271 -7.33 -24.03 17.47
N HIS A 272 -7.72 -23.01 18.24
CA HIS A 272 -6.74 -22.13 18.89
C HIS A 272 -5.82 -22.92 19.81
N GLY A 273 -6.29 -23.99 20.46
CA GLY A 273 -5.47 -24.79 21.38
C GLY A 273 -4.30 -25.55 20.73
N THR A 274 -4.28 -25.67 19.40
CA THR A 274 -3.12 -26.20 18.67
C THR A 274 -2.03 -25.14 18.45
N GLU A 275 -2.38 -23.85 18.55
CA GLU A 275 -1.53 -22.71 18.23
C GLU A 275 -1.16 -21.86 19.48
N ILE A 276 -2.05 -21.84 20.47
CA ILE A 276 -1.96 -21.10 21.73
C ILE A 276 -2.31 -22.07 22.86
N GLN A 277 -1.31 -22.46 23.64
CA GLN A 277 -1.47 -23.37 24.76
C GLN A 277 -2.09 -22.65 25.95
N ARG A 278 -3.09 -23.26 26.58
CA ARG A 278 -3.68 -22.80 27.83
C ARG A 278 -3.19 -23.66 28.99
N SER A 279 -2.68 -23.03 30.04
CA SER A 279 -2.18 -23.67 31.26
C SER A 279 -2.70 -22.98 32.53
N GLY A 280 -2.46 -23.56 33.70
CA GLY A 280 -2.95 -23.06 34.99
C GLY A 280 -4.42 -23.41 35.26
N ASP A 281 -4.90 -22.98 36.43
CA ASP A 281 -6.25 -23.26 36.91
C ASP A 281 -7.14 -22.02 36.90
N SER A 282 -8.45 -22.23 36.75
CA SER A 282 -9.47 -21.20 36.91
C SER A 282 -9.33 -20.46 38.25
N PRO A 283 -9.44 -19.11 38.30
CA PRO A 283 -9.73 -18.20 37.19
C PRO A 283 -8.46 -17.66 36.48
N ARG A 284 -7.28 -18.21 36.76
CA ARG A 284 -5.96 -17.69 36.35
C ARG A 284 -5.30 -18.56 35.29
N HIS A 285 -5.97 -18.70 34.14
CA HIS A 285 -5.36 -19.33 32.99
C HIS A 285 -4.24 -18.46 32.40
N VAL A 286 -3.20 -19.09 31.89
CA VAL A 286 -2.13 -18.47 31.12
C VAL A 286 -2.15 -19.03 29.70
N TYR A 287 -2.14 -18.14 28.72
CA TYR A 287 -2.13 -18.43 27.30
C TYR A 287 -0.74 -18.16 26.70
N THR A 288 -0.14 -19.15 26.04
CA THR A 288 1.22 -19.06 25.50
C THR A 288 1.25 -19.53 24.05
N ALA A 289 1.82 -18.73 23.15
CA ALA A 289 1.97 -19.07 21.74
C ALA A 289 3.19 -19.99 21.51
N SER A 290 3.01 -21.07 20.75
CA SER A 290 4.09 -22.01 20.39
C SER A 290 4.94 -21.54 19.19
N ALA A 291 4.39 -20.67 18.35
CA ALA A 291 5.06 -20.00 17.22
C ALA A 291 4.65 -18.52 17.20
N PRO A 292 5.26 -17.67 18.05
CA PRO A 292 4.80 -16.31 18.37
C PRO A 292 4.41 -15.44 17.17
N ASP A 293 5.26 -15.40 16.15
CA ASP A 293 5.12 -14.51 14.99
C ASP A 293 4.19 -15.10 13.90
N GLY A 294 3.72 -16.33 14.10
CA GLY A 294 2.79 -16.98 13.18
C GLY A 294 1.38 -16.41 13.27
N ARG A 295 0.63 -16.54 12.17
CA ARG A 295 -0.78 -16.09 12.07
C ARG A 295 -1.67 -16.84 13.07
N CYS A 296 -2.49 -16.12 13.83
CA CYS A 296 -3.56 -16.68 14.66
C CYS A 296 -4.79 -16.95 13.79
N ARG A 297 -5.05 -18.23 13.51
CA ARG A 297 -6.16 -18.63 12.64
C ARG A 297 -7.45 -18.77 13.41
N TRP A 298 -8.55 -18.99 12.69
CA TRP A 298 -9.86 -19.35 13.26
C TRP A 298 -10.56 -18.25 14.08
N LEU A 299 -10.14 -16.99 13.93
CA LEU A 299 -10.83 -15.85 14.51
C LEU A 299 -12.23 -15.70 13.92
N SER A 300 -13.24 -15.57 14.76
CA SER A 300 -14.57 -15.12 14.36
C SER A 300 -14.62 -13.60 14.19
N TRP A 301 -15.74 -13.07 13.69
CA TRP A 301 -15.97 -11.62 13.67
C TRP A 301 -15.90 -11.03 15.08
N ALA A 302 -16.57 -11.68 16.04
CA ALA A 302 -16.61 -11.23 17.42
C ALA A 302 -15.21 -11.18 18.06
N ASP A 303 -14.34 -12.14 17.76
CA ASP A 303 -12.97 -12.15 18.28
C ASP A 303 -12.14 -11.01 17.71
N GLY A 304 -12.20 -10.83 16.39
CA GLY A 304 -11.46 -9.77 15.71
C GLY A 304 -11.94 -8.38 16.14
N ALA A 305 -13.26 -8.19 16.25
CA ALA A 305 -13.85 -6.96 16.72
C ALA A 305 -13.45 -6.69 18.18
N ALA A 306 -13.53 -7.69 19.07
CA ALA A 306 -13.11 -7.52 20.46
C ALA A 306 -11.61 -7.22 20.57
N TYR A 307 -10.77 -7.84 19.74
CA TYR A 307 -9.34 -7.55 19.66
C TYR A 307 -9.10 -6.11 19.19
N ALA A 308 -9.79 -5.65 18.14
CA ALA A 308 -9.70 -4.28 17.67
C ALA A 308 -10.14 -3.29 18.76
N ALA A 309 -11.26 -3.55 19.45
CA ALA A 309 -11.75 -2.71 20.54
C ALA A 309 -10.73 -2.63 21.69
N TRP A 310 -10.15 -3.77 22.05
CA TRP A 310 -9.11 -3.89 23.08
C TRP A 310 -7.81 -3.19 22.70
N ALA A 311 -7.44 -3.20 21.42
CA ALA A 311 -6.27 -2.49 20.92
C ALA A 311 -6.53 -0.98 20.74
N GLY A 312 -7.77 -0.51 20.88
CA GLY A 312 -8.12 0.87 20.55
C GLY A 312 -8.17 1.13 19.04
N LEU A 313 -8.40 0.10 18.23
CA LEU A 313 -8.62 0.21 16.78
C LEU A 313 -10.13 0.08 16.48
N ARG A 314 -10.48 0.06 15.19
CA ARG A 314 -11.83 -0.23 14.70
C ARG A 314 -11.77 -1.22 13.52
N PRO A 315 -12.87 -1.91 13.19
CA PRO A 315 -12.96 -2.62 11.92
C PRO A 315 -12.78 -1.67 10.73
N MET A 316 -12.17 -2.18 9.67
CA MET A 316 -12.06 -1.46 8.40
C MET A 316 -13.35 -1.61 7.59
N THR A 317 -13.77 -0.56 6.86
CA THR A 317 -14.91 -0.67 5.93
C THR A 317 -14.47 -1.25 4.59
N GLU A 318 -15.42 -1.74 3.82
CA GLU A 318 -15.09 -2.30 2.50
C GLU A 318 -14.69 -1.23 1.47
N LEU A 319 -15.01 0.04 1.74
CA LEU A 319 -14.56 1.17 0.92
C LEU A 319 -13.09 1.52 1.25
N GLU A 320 -12.76 1.51 2.54
CA GLU A 320 -11.38 1.63 3.01
C GLU A 320 -10.51 0.47 2.51
N TYR A 321 -11.03 -0.78 2.50
CA TYR A 321 -10.32 -1.93 1.94
C TYR A 321 -9.87 -1.70 0.49
N GLU A 322 -10.78 -1.26 -0.38
CA GLU A 322 -10.45 -1.00 -1.78
C GLU A 322 -9.46 0.15 -1.92
N LYS A 323 -9.60 1.24 -1.13
CA LYS A 323 -8.63 2.33 -1.14
C LYS A 323 -7.26 1.89 -0.64
N ALA A 324 -7.21 1.12 0.44
CA ALA A 324 -5.98 0.61 1.05
C ALA A 324 -5.20 -0.32 0.10
N ILE A 325 -5.83 -0.84 -0.95
CA ILE A 325 -5.16 -1.65 -1.98
C ILE A 325 -4.91 -0.85 -3.25
N ARG A 326 -5.91 -0.15 -3.79
CA ARG A 326 -5.82 0.51 -5.10
C ARG A 326 -5.23 1.92 -5.03
N GLY A 327 -5.43 2.60 -3.90
CA GLY A 327 -5.13 4.02 -3.77
C GLY A 327 -5.87 4.86 -4.82
N PRO A 328 -5.28 5.96 -5.32
CA PRO A 328 -5.88 6.83 -6.33
C PRO A 328 -5.86 6.23 -7.74
N GLN A 329 -5.32 5.03 -7.96
CA GLN A 329 -5.18 4.46 -9.31
C GLN A 329 -6.54 4.28 -9.98
N GLU A 330 -6.61 4.67 -11.25
CA GLU A 330 -7.73 4.24 -12.10
C GLU A 330 -7.70 2.72 -12.24
N PRO A 331 -8.83 2.03 -12.05
CA PRO A 331 -8.84 0.58 -12.14
C PRO A 331 -8.65 0.08 -13.57
N ASP A 332 -7.87 -1.00 -13.73
CA ASP A 332 -7.82 -1.78 -14.98
C ASP A 332 -8.76 -2.99 -14.82
N PRO A 333 -9.81 -3.12 -15.66
CA PRO A 333 -10.77 -4.23 -15.58
C PRO A 333 -10.14 -5.62 -15.84
N ARG A 334 -8.90 -5.67 -16.35
CA ARG A 334 -8.12 -6.91 -16.54
C ARG A 334 -7.33 -7.31 -15.31
N TYR A 335 -7.02 -6.38 -14.40
CA TYR A 335 -6.08 -6.55 -13.30
C TYR A 335 -6.60 -5.93 -11.99
N ASP A 336 -7.62 -6.55 -11.38
CA ASP A 336 -8.11 -6.17 -10.04
C ASP A 336 -7.36 -6.87 -8.89
N ALA A 337 -6.28 -7.59 -9.22
CA ALA A 337 -5.38 -8.27 -8.30
C ALA A 337 -3.99 -7.60 -8.36
N GLY A 338 -3.67 -6.78 -7.36
CA GLY A 338 -2.38 -6.11 -7.26
C GLY A 338 -1.85 -6.09 -5.84
N ALA A 339 -0.56 -5.75 -5.70
CA ALA A 339 -0.02 -5.30 -4.43
C ALA A 339 -0.70 -3.99 -4.01
N SER A 340 -0.73 -3.72 -2.70
CA SER A 340 -1.27 -2.47 -2.20
C SER A 340 -0.44 -1.27 -2.68
N TYR A 341 -1.13 -0.24 -3.18
CA TYR A 341 -0.59 1.08 -3.46
C TYR A 341 0.14 1.67 -2.25
N TRP A 342 -0.36 1.41 -1.04
CA TRP A 342 0.12 2.01 0.20
C TRP A 342 1.14 1.13 0.93
N GLY A 343 1.40 -0.09 0.47
CA GLY A 343 2.27 -1.04 1.17
C GLY A 343 1.56 -1.92 2.20
N VAL A 344 0.23 -2.00 2.16
CA VAL A 344 -0.54 -3.00 2.92
C VAL A 344 -0.20 -4.40 2.39
N ALA A 345 0.29 -5.27 3.27
CA ALA A 345 0.86 -6.57 2.91
C ALA A 345 -0.20 -7.68 2.80
N ASP A 346 0.18 -8.75 2.08
CA ASP A 346 -0.54 -10.03 1.90
C ASP A 346 -1.99 -9.91 1.38
N VAL A 347 -2.32 -8.79 0.76
CA VAL A 347 -3.61 -8.56 0.10
C VAL A 347 -3.78 -9.52 -1.07
N ASN A 348 -4.92 -10.21 -1.15
CA ASN A 348 -5.22 -11.21 -2.19
C ASN A 348 -4.27 -12.43 -2.26
N GLN A 349 -3.48 -12.71 -1.21
CA GLN A 349 -2.49 -13.79 -1.16
C GLN A 349 -2.93 -15.00 -0.30
N GLY A 350 -4.18 -15.45 -0.43
CA GLY A 350 -4.64 -16.67 0.23
C GLY A 350 -5.41 -16.47 1.54
N GLU A 351 -5.81 -15.24 1.86
CA GLU A 351 -6.69 -14.95 2.99
C GLU A 351 -7.92 -14.16 2.56
N MET A 352 -9.04 -14.43 3.22
CA MET A 352 -10.25 -13.63 3.11
C MET A 352 -10.34 -12.68 4.30
N GLU A 353 -10.45 -11.40 4.03
CA GLU A 353 -10.62 -10.36 5.05
C GLU A 353 -12.10 -10.06 5.23
N ARG A 354 -12.47 -9.58 6.43
CA ARG A 354 -13.86 -9.25 6.78
C ARG A 354 -14.02 -7.76 7.05
N PRO A 355 -14.16 -6.91 6.03
CA PRO A 355 -14.51 -5.52 6.28
C PRO A 355 -16.02 -5.33 6.53
N VAL A 356 -16.36 -4.22 7.18
CA VAL A 356 -17.73 -3.75 7.40
C VAL A 356 -18.38 -3.41 6.06
N SER A 357 -19.58 -3.94 5.83
CA SER A 357 -20.30 -3.85 4.56
C SER A 357 -21.01 -2.50 4.40
N ALA A 358 -20.72 -1.79 3.31
CA ALA A 358 -21.50 -0.63 2.89
C ALA A 358 -22.83 -1.03 2.23
N GLY A 359 -22.93 -2.27 1.74
CA GLY A 359 -24.18 -2.82 1.20
C GLY A 359 -25.25 -3.09 2.27
N SER A 360 -24.84 -3.39 3.50
CA SER A 360 -25.78 -3.71 4.60
C SER A 360 -26.34 -2.45 5.27
N ALA A 361 -27.68 -2.39 5.40
CA ALA A 361 -28.36 -1.30 6.09
C ALA A 361 -28.00 -1.25 7.59
N VAL A 362 -27.82 -2.41 8.23
CA VAL A 362 -27.41 -2.49 9.64
C VAL A 362 -25.99 -1.96 9.80
N ALA A 363 -25.06 -2.37 8.94
CA ALA A 363 -23.67 -1.93 8.99
C ALA A 363 -23.43 -0.47 8.61
N ARG A 364 -24.29 0.14 7.79
CA ARG A 364 -24.19 1.58 7.49
C ARG A 364 -24.37 2.49 8.72
N LYS A 365 -24.82 1.95 9.86
CA LYS A 365 -24.85 2.66 11.15
C LYS A 365 -23.47 2.76 11.82
N PHE A 366 -22.50 1.97 11.39
CA PHE A 366 -21.12 2.04 11.85
C PHE A 366 -20.55 3.43 11.56
N ALA A 367 -20.27 4.19 12.61
CA ALA A 367 -19.80 5.55 12.53
C ALA A 367 -18.25 5.64 12.58
N GLY A 368 -17.57 4.49 12.58
CA GLY A 368 -16.12 4.43 12.69
C GLY A 368 -15.60 4.83 14.06
N THR A 369 -16.38 4.66 15.13
CA THR A 369 -15.87 4.86 16.49
C THR A 369 -14.73 3.88 16.79
N HIS A 370 -13.76 4.29 17.60
CA HIS A 370 -12.65 3.44 18.00
C HIS A 370 -12.94 2.68 19.29
N GLY A 371 -12.24 1.56 19.47
CA GLY A 371 -12.14 0.89 20.74
C GLY A 371 -11.63 1.80 21.85
N LEU A 372 -12.10 1.55 23.08
CA LEU A 372 -11.66 2.27 24.28
C LEU A 372 -10.59 1.52 25.07
N GLY A 373 -9.97 0.50 24.46
CA GLY A 373 -8.95 -0.31 25.10
C GLY A 373 -9.51 -1.48 25.93
N THR A 374 -10.79 -1.81 25.76
CA THR A 374 -11.47 -2.96 26.39
C THR A 374 -12.08 -3.86 25.31
N PRO A 375 -12.38 -5.14 25.56
CA PRO A 375 -12.98 -6.02 24.56
C PRO A 375 -14.45 -5.69 24.25
N ALA A 376 -15.04 -4.68 24.93
CA ALA A 376 -16.41 -4.26 24.72
C ALA A 376 -16.53 -3.46 23.41
N LEU A 377 -17.43 -3.89 22.53
CA LEU A 377 -17.65 -3.24 21.25
C LEU A 377 -18.46 -1.95 21.43
N PRO A 378 -18.04 -0.83 20.83
CA PRO A 378 -18.87 0.37 20.73
C PRO A 378 -20.28 0.10 20.17
N ALA A 379 -21.22 0.99 20.48
CA ALA A 379 -22.64 0.78 20.18
C ALA A 379 -22.93 0.66 18.68
N ASP A 380 -22.26 1.46 17.86
CA ASP A 380 -22.41 1.55 16.41
C ASP A 380 -21.76 0.39 15.64
N TRP A 381 -20.95 -0.45 16.31
CA TRP A 381 -20.29 -1.56 15.62
C TRP A 381 -21.28 -2.68 15.29
N PRO A 382 -21.23 -3.24 14.07
CA PRO A 382 -22.11 -4.32 13.68
C PRO A 382 -21.79 -5.59 14.48
N ARG A 383 -22.84 -6.23 15.00
CA ARG A 383 -22.78 -7.51 15.73
C ARG A 383 -23.36 -8.66 14.91
N GLU A 384 -24.25 -8.33 13.98
CA GLU A 384 -24.97 -9.26 13.14
C GLU A 384 -24.12 -9.68 11.93
N LEU A 385 -24.27 -10.94 11.50
CA LEU A 385 -23.50 -11.51 10.39
C LEU A 385 -23.72 -10.77 9.06
N ASP A 386 -24.88 -10.14 8.88
CA ASP A 386 -25.18 -9.35 7.68
C ASP A 386 -24.38 -8.03 7.61
N GLY A 387 -23.69 -7.64 8.69
CA GLY A 387 -22.96 -6.38 8.77
C GLY A 387 -21.58 -6.38 8.11
N PHE A 388 -21.11 -7.52 7.61
CA PHE A 388 -19.77 -7.66 7.03
C PHE A 388 -19.77 -8.61 5.83
N VAL A 389 -18.74 -8.46 4.99
CA VAL A 389 -18.54 -9.24 3.78
C VAL A 389 -17.16 -9.89 3.80
N PHE A 390 -16.96 -10.94 3.01
CA PHE A 390 -15.61 -11.38 2.67
C PHE A 390 -15.09 -10.61 1.45
N ARG A 391 -13.84 -10.18 1.55
CA ARG A 391 -12.99 -9.66 0.48
C ARG A 391 -11.72 -10.49 0.39
N GLY A 392 -10.96 -10.34 -0.69
CA GLY A 392 -9.70 -11.05 -0.87
C GLY A 392 -9.87 -12.45 -1.43
N LYS A 393 -8.76 -13.14 -1.67
CA LYS A 393 -8.74 -14.43 -2.38
C LYS A 393 -8.35 -15.56 -1.43
N ALA A 394 -9.27 -16.49 -1.17
CA ALA A 394 -8.95 -17.75 -0.49
C ALA A 394 -8.28 -18.77 -1.46
N PRO A 395 -7.44 -19.70 -0.94
CA PRO A 395 -7.01 -20.86 -1.70
C PRO A 395 -8.24 -21.71 -2.02
N ALA A 396 -8.37 -22.10 -3.29
CA ALA A 396 -9.55 -22.77 -3.82
C ALA A 396 -9.95 -23.99 -2.96
N ARG A 397 -11.10 -23.93 -2.30
CA ARG A 397 -11.84 -25.15 -1.95
C ARG A 397 -12.66 -25.55 -3.17
N ARG A 398 -12.75 -26.86 -3.43
CA ARG A 398 -13.30 -27.52 -4.64
C ARG A 398 -14.74 -27.16 -5.04
N TYR A 399 -15.40 -26.19 -4.41
CA TYR A 399 -16.80 -25.84 -4.68
C TYR A 399 -16.99 -24.31 -4.78
N TYR A 400 -17.38 -23.90 -6.00
CA TYR A 400 -17.98 -22.64 -6.47
C TYR A 400 -17.16 -21.34 -6.48
N THR A 401 -17.06 -20.76 -7.69
CA THR A 401 -17.10 -19.31 -8.07
C THR A 401 -16.22 -18.27 -7.38
N ILE A 402 -15.42 -18.62 -6.36
CA ILE A 402 -14.56 -17.73 -5.56
C ILE A 402 -13.29 -17.24 -6.30
N TYR A 403 -13.13 -17.59 -7.58
CA TYR A 403 -11.95 -17.26 -8.38
C TYR A 403 -11.82 -15.76 -8.72
N HIS A 404 -12.85 -14.96 -8.43
CA HIS A 404 -12.93 -13.54 -8.81
C HIS A 404 -13.29 -12.60 -7.64
N MET A 405 -12.94 -12.95 -6.39
CA MET A 405 -13.11 -12.00 -5.28
C MET A 405 -12.09 -10.86 -5.31
N LEU A 406 -10.82 -11.13 -5.62
CA LEU A 406 -9.76 -10.12 -5.79
C LEU A 406 -9.92 -8.89 -4.85
N THR A 407 -9.67 -7.67 -5.35
CA THR A 407 -9.83 -6.46 -4.55
C THR A 407 -11.29 -6.03 -4.48
N SER A 408 -12.01 -6.04 -5.60
CA SER A 408 -13.36 -5.46 -5.76
C SER A 408 -14.51 -6.42 -5.47
N GLY A 409 -14.26 -7.72 -5.52
CA GLY A 409 -15.28 -8.75 -5.36
C GLY A 409 -15.67 -8.97 -3.90
N ARG A 410 -16.95 -9.30 -3.70
CA ARG A 410 -17.63 -9.31 -2.40
C ARG A 410 -18.48 -10.56 -2.25
N ILE A 411 -18.35 -11.25 -1.12
CA ILE A 411 -19.21 -12.39 -0.76
C ILE A 411 -19.88 -12.12 0.57
N ASN A 412 -21.18 -12.43 0.66
CA ASN A 412 -21.93 -12.34 1.90
C ASN A 412 -21.57 -13.53 2.80
N ILE A 413 -21.23 -13.29 4.07
CA ILE A 413 -20.83 -14.36 4.99
C ILE A 413 -21.93 -15.42 5.19
N ASN A 414 -23.21 -15.02 5.14
CA ASN A 414 -24.35 -15.93 5.30
C ASN A 414 -24.42 -16.98 4.18
N THR A 415 -23.86 -16.67 3.00
CA THR A 415 -23.85 -17.59 1.85
C THR A 415 -22.79 -18.68 1.98
N VAL A 416 -21.73 -18.42 2.75
CA VAL A 416 -20.61 -19.38 2.92
C VAL A 416 -20.62 -20.06 4.28
N GLN A 417 -21.42 -19.59 5.25
CA GLN A 417 -21.55 -20.15 6.61
C GLN A 417 -20.22 -20.32 7.37
N LEU A 418 -19.20 -19.53 7.01
CA LEU A 418 -17.86 -19.60 7.59
C LEU A 418 -17.71 -18.57 8.71
N LEU A 419 -18.16 -18.91 9.93
CA LEU A 419 -17.93 -18.04 11.09
C LEU A 419 -16.44 -18.01 11.49
N ARG A 420 -15.75 -19.16 11.40
CA ARG A 420 -14.33 -19.36 11.69
C ARG A 420 -13.70 -20.19 10.57
N GLY A 421 -12.43 -19.96 10.27
CA GLY A 421 -11.72 -20.69 9.21
C GLY A 421 -10.20 -20.43 9.24
N PRO A 422 -9.40 -21.33 8.63
CA PRO A 422 -7.94 -21.24 8.67
C PRO A 422 -7.37 -20.19 7.69
N ASN A 423 -8.17 -19.77 6.71
CA ASN A 423 -7.81 -18.78 5.68
C ASN A 423 -8.61 -17.49 5.85
N ILE A 424 -9.13 -17.25 7.05
CA ILE A 424 -9.87 -16.03 7.37
C ILE A 424 -8.92 -15.09 8.10
N GLY A 425 -8.58 -14.01 7.43
CA GLY A 425 -7.78 -12.93 7.99
C GLY A 425 -8.62 -11.97 8.83
N TRP A 426 -7.92 -10.97 9.37
CA TRP A 426 -8.46 -9.84 10.09
C TRP A 426 -7.59 -8.61 9.86
N ARG A 427 -8.22 -7.47 9.56
CA ARG A 427 -7.54 -6.18 9.49
C ARG A 427 -8.39 -5.12 10.17
N ALA A 428 -7.78 -4.47 11.15
CA ALA A 428 -8.34 -3.30 11.79
C ALA A 428 -7.76 -2.03 11.17
N ALA A 429 -8.45 -0.92 11.38
CA ALA A 429 -8.04 0.41 10.98
C ALA A 429 -8.16 1.37 12.16
N ARG A 430 -7.62 2.58 12.01
CA ARG A 430 -7.81 3.71 12.91
C ARG A 430 -7.72 4.99 12.12
N THR A 431 -8.60 5.95 12.40
CA THR A 431 -8.56 7.27 11.76
C THR A 431 -7.21 7.92 12.01
N ALA A 432 -6.63 8.51 10.97
CA ALA A 432 -5.33 9.15 11.11
C ALA A 432 -5.47 10.48 11.87
N PRO A 433 -4.47 10.85 12.70
CA PRO A 433 -4.43 12.18 13.29
C PRO A 433 -4.36 13.27 12.21
N ALA A 434 -4.99 14.42 12.47
CA ALA A 434 -4.85 15.57 11.59
C ALA A 434 -3.39 16.04 11.54
N GLY A 435 -2.89 16.40 10.35
CA GLY A 435 -1.56 17.01 10.16
C GLY A 435 -0.62 16.25 9.22
N ASP A 436 -0.88 14.97 8.91
CA ASP A 436 -0.21 14.31 7.79
C ASP A 436 -0.83 14.79 6.48
N ALA A 437 0.00 15.09 5.47
CA ALA A 437 -0.51 15.68 4.23
C ALA A 437 -1.55 14.75 3.58
N ALA A 438 -2.66 15.34 3.10
CA ALA A 438 -3.53 14.66 2.17
C ALA A 438 -2.71 14.19 0.97
N VAL A 439 -3.22 13.19 0.25
CA VAL A 439 -2.82 12.99 -1.15
C VAL A 439 -3.30 14.24 -1.88
N ALA A 440 -2.47 15.29 -1.90
CA ALA A 440 -2.45 16.16 -3.05
C ALA A 440 -2.35 15.19 -4.23
N PRO A 441 -3.33 15.18 -5.15
CA PRO A 441 -3.43 14.12 -6.12
C PRO A 441 -2.06 13.99 -6.78
N VAL A 442 -1.43 12.84 -6.56
CA VAL A 442 -0.24 12.41 -7.28
C VAL A 442 -0.53 12.51 -8.80
N LEU A 443 -1.81 12.37 -9.17
CA LEU A 443 -2.40 12.57 -10.49
C LEU A 443 -2.66 14.05 -10.89
N GLY A 444 -2.57 14.99 -9.96
CA GLY A 444 -2.95 16.40 -10.12
C GLY A 444 -1.96 17.26 -10.88
N ARG A 445 -0.71 16.79 -11.07
CA ARG A 445 0.28 17.54 -11.85
C ARG A 445 -0.06 17.57 -13.34
N LEU A 446 -0.82 16.60 -13.86
CA LEU A 446 -1.04 16.39 -15.30
C LEU A 446 -2.42 15.77 -15.59
N GLU A 447 -3.47 16.25 -14.90
CA GLU A 447 -4.84 15.79 -15.13
C GLU A 447 -5.19 15.91 -16.64
N PRO A 448 -5.76 14.87 -17.28
CA PRO A 448 -6.10 14.92 -18.71
C PRO A 448 -7.11 16.03 -19.07
N SER A 449 -7.80 16.59 -18.07
CA SER A 449 -8.71 17.75 -18.23
C SER A 449 -7.98 19.10 -18.30
N THR A 450 -6.73 19.18 -17.83
CA THR A 450 -5.92 20.40 -17.83
C THR A 450 -4.95 20.39 -19.01
N VAL A 451 -4.90 21.49 -19.77
CA VAL A 451 -3.97 21.66 -20.90
C VAL A 451 -2.73 22.40 -20.43
N GLN A 452 -1.56 21.83 -20.67
CA GLN A 452 -0.28 22.41 -20.26
C GLN A 452 0.42 23.12 -21.42
N GLN A 453 0.99 24.28 -21.12
CA GLN A 453 1.75 25.05 -22.11
C GLN A 453 3.16 24.48 -22.26
N VAL A 454 3.54 24.17 -23.50
CA VAL A 454 4.92 23.81 -23.87
C VAL A 454 5.66 25.08 -24.26
N PRO A 455 6.71 25.49 -23.51
CA PRO A 455 7.41 26.73 -23.76
C PRO A 455 8.13 26.73 -25.10
N ARG A 456 8.16 27.88 -25.76
CA ARG A 456 8.96 28.12 -26.97
C ARG A 456 10.35 28.62 -26.60
N LEU A 457 11.38 27.99 -27.16
CA LEU A 457 12.77 28.41 -27.03
C LEU A 457 13.12 29.43 -28.13
N GLY A 458 14.04 30.34 -27.80
CA GLY A 458 14.47 31.40 -28.74
C GLY A 458 15.46 30.92 -29.82
N ARG A 459 15.87 29.65 -29.79
CA ARG A 459 16.82 29.05 -30.74
C ARG A 459 16.58 27.53 -30.85
N PRO A 460 16.96 26.91 -31.99
CA PRO A 460 17.01 25.47 -32.13
C PRO A 460 17.89 24.81 -31.08
N VAL A 461 17.45 23.67 -30.55
CA VAL A 461 18.25 22.86 -29.62
C VAL A 461 19.09 21.83 -30.36
N ARG A 462 20.25 21.50 -29.80
CA ARG A 462 21.05 20.37 -30.24
C ARG A 462 20.77 19.13 -29.38
N ALA A 463 20.52 18.01 -30.06
CA ALA A 463 20.53 16.70 -29.43
C ALA A 463 21.97 16.18 -29.39
N ASP A 464 22.76 16.69 -28.45
CA ASP A 464 24.19 16.35 -28.25
C ASP A 464 24.51 15.87 -26.83
N GLY A 465 23.49 15.78 -25.96
CA GLY A 465 23.61 15.35 -24.57
C GLY A 465 23.89 16.47 -23.58
N PHE A 466 24.00 17.74 -24.01
CA PHE A 466 24.07 18.87 -23.09
C PHE A 466 22.66 19.49 -22.87
N MET A 467 22.35 19.87 -21.63
CA MET A 467 21.01 20.35 -21.24
C MET A 467 20.89 21.88 -21.17
N ASP A 468 21.95 22.63 -21.51
CA ASP A 468 22.03 24.09 -21.43
C ASP A 468 21.12 24.81 -22.42
N GLU A 469 20.78 24.17 -23.54
CA GLU A 469 19.88 24.72 -24.57
C GLU A 469 18.41 24.32 -24.39
N TRP A 470 18.09 23.36 -23.52
CA TRP A 470 16.76 22.73 -23.42
C TRP A 470 15.74 23.50 -22.57
N GLY A 471 16.15 24.64 -22.00
CA GLY A 471 15.32 25.47 -21.13
C GLY A 471 15.30 24.98 -19.69
N LYS A 472 14.17 25.19 -19.00
CA LYS A 472 13.97 24.72 -17.63
C LYS A 472 13.26 23.35 -17.66
N PRO A 473 13.56 22.45 -16.71
CA PRO A 473 12.84 21.19 -16.62
C PRO A 473 11.37 21.48 -16.37
N THR A 474 10.52 20.88 -17.21
CA THR A 474 9.07 20.97 -17.09
C THR A 474 8.59 20.14 -15.90
N LEU A 475 9.26 19.01 -15.64
CA LEU A 475 8.98 18.12 -14.51
C LEU A 475 10.28 17.69 -13.84
N VAL A 476 10.24 17.64 -12.51
CA VAL A 476 11.32 17.12 -11.69
C VAL A 476 10.73 16.12 -10.72
N PHE A 477 11.23 14.89 -10.78
CA PHE A 477 10.86 13.82 -9.87
C PHE A 477 11.72 13.95 -8.61
N ASN A 478 11.13 14.45 -7.53
CA ASN A 478 11.86 14.78 -6.30
C ASN A 478 11.66 13.73 -5.19
N GLY A 479 10.73 12.79 -5.38
CA GLY A 479 10.45 11.77 -4.39
C GLY A 479 9.35 10.82 -4.83
N PRO A 480 9.00 9.83 -3.99
CA PRO A 480 8.06 8.79 -4.35
C PRO A 480 6.73 9.31 -4.85
N ALA A 481 6.23 10.44 -4.34
CA ALA A 481 5.01 11.08 -4.81
C ALA A 481 4.95 11.26 -6.34
N ASP A 482 6.09 11.39 -7.02
CA ASP A 482 6.18 11.61 -8.46
C ASP A 482 6.26 10.29 -9.27
N LEU A 483 6.49 9.14 -8.66
CA LEU A 483 6.83 7.90 -9.37
C LEU A 483 5.59 7.12 -9.81
N PHE A 484 5.53 6.71 -11.07
CA PHE A 484 4.46 5.83 -11.55
C PHE A 484 5.02 4.61 -12.28
N PRO A 485 4.34 3.46 -12.20
CA PRO A 485 3.21 3.18 -11.34
C PRO A 485 3.66 3.09 -9.88
N VAL A 486 2.76 3.49 -9.00
CA VAL A 486 3.07 3.66 -7.58
C VAL A 486 3.48 2.34 -6.89
N HIS A 487 3.17 1.19 -7.49
CA HIS A 487 3.68 -0.07 -6.98
C HIS A 487 5.22 -0.13 -6.93
N ASN A 488 5.93 0.61 -7.78
CA ASN A 488 7.40 0.68 -7.75
C ASN A 488 7.96 1.47 -6.54
N ARG A 489 7.10 2.14 -5.74
CA ARG A 489 7.51 2.96 -4.59
C ARG A 489 7.69 2.15 -3.30
N PHE A 490 6.74 1.29 -2.99
CA PHE A 490 6.58 0.74 -1.63
C PHE A 490 6.45 -0.78 -1.61
N VAL A 491 6.44 -1.42 -2.77
CA VAL A 491 6.17 -2.84 -2.86
C VAL A 491 7.52 -3.56 -2.98
N PRO A 492 8.04 -4.16 -1.91
CA PRO A 492 9.23 -4.98 -1.99
C PRO A 492 8.93 -6.34 -2.63
N PHE A 493 7.68 -6.68 -2.93
CA PHE A 493 7.35 -7.94 -3.58
C PHE A 493 6.11 -7.92 -4.46
N ASP A 494 6.16 -8.58 -5.60
CA ASP A 494 5.01 -8.67 -6.50
C ASP A 494 3.89 -9.59 -5.96
N TYR A 495 2.83 -9.73 -6.76
CA TYR A 495 1.69 -10.61 -6.45
C TYR A 495 2.08 -12.07 -6.17
N TYR A 496 3.21 -12.54 -6.72
CA TYR A 496 3.72 -13.90 -6.54
C TYR A 496 4.70 -14.03 -5.38
N GLY A 497 4.92 -12.96 -4.62
CA GLY A 497 5.86 -12.93 -3.51
C GLY A 497 7.32 -12.82 -3.95
N ARG A 498 7.60 -12.48 -5.22
CA ARG A 498 8.97 -12.25 -5.72
C ARG A 498 9.45 -10.89 -5.25
N LEU A 499 10.70 -10.79 -4.79
CA LEU A 499 11.28 -9.52 -4.35
C LEU A 499 11.30 -8.56 -5.55
N LEU A 500 10.52 -7.48 -5.47
CA LEU A 500 10.72 -6.30 -6.29
C LEU A 500 11.83 -5.48 -5.63
N GLN A 501 12.71 -4.91 -6.44
CA GLN A 501 13.65 -3.90 -5.96
C GLN A 501 12.95 -2.54 -6.15
N PRO A 502 12.16 -2.05 -5.17
CA PRO A 502 11.48 -0.78 -5.32
C PRO A 502 12.50 0.34 -5.48
N TRP A 503 12.07 1.45 -6.06
CA TRP A 503 12.89 2.64 -6.23
C TRP A 503 13.57 3.05 -4.91
N GLN A 504 14.89 3.18 -4.91
CA GLN A 504 15.71 3.41 -3.71
C GLN A 504 15.94 4.87 -3.38
N GLY A 505 15.55 5.78 -4.27
CA GLY A 505 15.78 7.20 -4.13
C GLY A 505 16.19 7.84 -5.46
N PRO A 506 16.35 9.17 -5.49
CA PRO A 506 16.74 9.88 -6.71
C PRO A 506 18.13 9.49 -7.24
N GLU A 507 18.97 8.84 -6.43
CA GLU A 507 20.27 8.31 -6.86
C GLU A 507 20.15 7.01 -7.68
N ASP A 508 19.10 6.23 -7.44
CA ASP A 508 18.76 4.99 -8.16
C ASP A 508 18.03 5.32 -9.47
N MET A 509 17.02 6.21 -9.44
CA MET A 509 16.40 6.70 -10.68
C MET A 509 15.73 8.07 -10.52
N GLY A 510 16.44 9.17 -10.79
CA GLY A 510 15.96 10.54 -10.55
C GLY A 510 15.82 11.39 -11.82
N PRO A 511 14.69 11.35 -12.54
CA PRO A 511 14.58 12.07 -13.80
C PRO A 511 14.18 13.55 -13.65
N LYS A 512 14.81 14.40 -14.46
CA LYS A 512 14.34 15.72 -14.87
C LYS A 512 13.90 15.66 -16.31
N VAL A 513 12.63 15.94 -16.58
CA VAL A 513 12.07 15.91 -17.92
C VAL A 513 11.93 17.34 -18.44
N TYR A 514 12.42 17.56 -19.66
CA TYR A 514 12.37 18.82 -20.38
C TYR A 514 11.43 18.65 -21.56
N LEU A 515 10.42 19.51 -21.63
CA LEU A 515 9.48 19.58 -22.74
C LEU A 515 9.42 21.01 -23.24
N SER A 516 9.81 21.22 -24.49
CA SER A 516 9.85 22.53 -25.13
C SER A 516 9.62 22.43 -26.64
N CYS A 517 9.49 23.57 -27.31
CA CYS A 517 9.43 23.68 -28.75
C CYS A 517 10.43 24.73 -29.20
N ASP A 518 11.21 24.48 -30.24
CA ASP A 518 12.18 25.45 -30.75
C ASP A 518 11.68 26.24 -31.98
N GLY A 519 10.41 26.02 -32.35
CA GLY A 519 9.76 26.62 -33.52
C GLY A 519 9.70 25.68 -34.73
N GLU A 520 10.57 24.68 -34.81
CA GLU A 520 10.59 23.68 -35.90
C GLU A 520 10.33 22.26 -35.39
N ALA A 521 10.64 22.00 -34.12
CA ALA A 521 10.54 20.68 -33.52
C ALA A 521 9.96 20.71 -32.10
N LEU A 522 9.23 19.65 -31.77
CA LEU A 522 8.93 19.27 -30.39
C LEU A 522 10.21 18.67 -29.78
N CYS A 523 10.68 19.26 -28.68
CA CYS A 523 11.90 18.89 -28.01
C CYS A 523 11.56 18.16 -26.70
N VAL A 524 11.96 16.89 -26.60
CA VAL A 524 11.75 16.03 -25.43
C VAL A 524 13.10 15.55 -24.94
N ALA A 525 13.45 15.86 -23.69
CA ALA A 525 14.69 15.36 -23.08
C ALA A 525 14.45 14.87 -21.65
N ALA A 526 15.35 14.00 -21.19
CA ALA A 526 15.41 13.53 -19.82
C ALA A 526 16.87 13.49 -19.34
N GLU A 527 17.13 14.10 -18.19
CA GLU A 527 18.36 13.90 -17.42
C GLU A 527 18.04 12.95 -16.27
N VAL A 528 18.63 11.75 -16.28
CA VAL A 528 18.29 10.65 -15.37
C VAL A 528 19.51 10.32 -14.55
N ASN A 529 19.44 10.55 -13.25
CA ASN A 529 20.36 9.94 -12.29
C ASN A 529 20.06 8.44 -12.25
N ASP A 530 21.06 7.61 -12.49
CA ASP A 530 20.96 6.15 -12.61
C ASP A 530 22.34 5.59 -12.24
N ASP A 531 22.42 4.67 -11.28
CA ASP A 531 23.69 4.14 -10.79
C ASP A 531 24.38 3.22 -11.81
N ARG A 532 23.64 2.59 -12.72
CA ARG A 532 24.19 1.74 -13.78
C ARG A 532 23.32 1.67 -15.05
N HIS A 533 23.70 2.48 -16.04
CA HIS A 533 23.15 2.37 -17.39
C HIS A 533 23.62 1.09 -18.13
N PHE A 534 22.69 0.21 -18.46
CA PHE A 534 22.87 -1.01 -19.22
C PHE A 534 21.71 -1.31 -20.20
N ASN A 535 22.02 -1.31 -21.51
CA ASN A 535 21.09 -1.80 -22.53
C ASN A 535 21.81 -2.59 -23.64
N THR A 536 21.42 -3.84 -23.87
CA THR A 536 21.95 -4.69 -24.95
C THR A 536 20.93 -4.98 -26.04
N LYS A 537 19.78 -4.32 -26.00
CA LYS A 537 18.63 -4.61 -26.82
C LYS A 537 18.44 -3.51 -27.85
N SER A 538 17.75 -3.84 -28.94
CA SER A 538 17.43 -2.89 -30.00
C SER A 538 16.10 -3.27 -30.66
N GLY A 539 15.61 -2.41 -31.55
CA GLY A 539 14.37 -2.66 -32.28
C GLY A 539 13.18 -2.87 -31.34
N LYS A 540 12.43 -3.95 -31.57
CA LYS A 540 11.21 -4.26 -30.80
C LYS A 540 11.46 -4.56 -29.32
N GLU A 541 12.68 -4.97 -28.96
CA GLU A 541 13.05 -5.33 -27.59
C GLU A 541 13.76 -4.20 -26.85
N LEU A 542 13.91 -3.00 -27.45
CA LEU A 542 14.67 -1.87 -26.90
C LEU A 542 14.35 -1.54 -25.43
N LEU A 543 13.09 -1.75 -25.00
CA LEU A 543 12.61 -1.47 -23.65
C LEU A 543 13.04 -2.51 -22.59
N ASN A 544 13.74 -3.58 -22.97
CA ASN A 544 14.29 -4.57 -22.04
C ASN A 544 15.71 -4.20 -21.60
N GLY A 545 15.91 -2.92 -21.30
CA GLY A 545 17.15 -2.28 -20.87
C GLY A 545 16.86 -0.81 -20.54
N ASP A 546 17.88 -0.05 -20.14
CA ASP A 546 17.70 1.40 -19.91
C ASP A 546 17.27 2.12 -21.18
N ALA A 547 16.08 2.74 -21.13
CA ALA A 547 15.48 3.36 -22.30
C ALA A 547 14.47 4.46 -21.95
N LEU A 548 14.37 5.45 -22.82
CA LEU A 548 13.29 6.41 -22.88
C LEU A 548 12.24 5.96 -23.90
N GLN A 549 10.97 5.92 -23.51
CA GLN A 549 9.83 5.77 -24.40
C GLN A 549 8.96 7.02 -24.38
N VAL A 550 8.52 7.46 -25.57
CA VAL A 550 7.62 8.60 -25.75
C VAL A 550 6.40 8.15 -26.54
N GLY A 551 5.22 8.35 -25.96
CA GLY A 551 3.93 8.16 -26.63
C GLY A 551 3.27 9.49 -26.90
N LEU A 552 2.89 9.74 -28.15
CA LEU A 552 2.33 11.00 -28.61
C LEU A 552 1.05 10.75 -29.41
N ALA A 553 0.00 11.54 -29.19
CA ALA A 553 -1.16 11.63 -30.08
C ALA A 553 -1.34 13.07 -30.56
N THR A 554 -1.32 13.23 -31.88
CA THR A 554 -1.48 14.52 -32.56
C THR A 554 -2.96 14.96 -32.59
N PRO A 555 -3.26 16.24 -32.87
CA PRO A 555 -4.65 16.70 -33.00
C PRO A 555 -5.45 15.97 -34.09
N LYS A 556 -4.78 15.41 -35.11
CA LYS A 556 -5.40 14.61 -36.18
C LYS A 556 -5.68 13.16 -35.78
N GLY A 557 -5.33 12.76 -34.56
CA GLY A 557 -5.51 11.39 -34.06
C GLY A 557 -4.38 10.42 -34.44
N VAL A 558 -3.32 10.89 -35.12
CA VAL A 558 -2.13 10.07 -35.40
C VAL A 558 -1.39 9.80 -34.10
N THR A 559 -1.07 8.53 -33.84
CA THR A 559 -0.33 8.08 -32.66
C THR A 559 1.11 7.72 -33.03
N TRP A 560 2.06 8.13 -32.19
CA TRP A 560 3.48 7.84 -32.34
C TRP A 560 4.00 7.18 -31.06
N ASN A 561 4.62 6.02 -31.19
CA ASN A 561 5.20 5.26 -30.08
C ASN A 561 6.69 5.08 -30.37
N LEU A 562 7.52 5.81 -29.63
CA LEU A 562 8.92 6.05 -29.94
C LEU A 562 9.81 5.58 -28.78
N GLY A 563 11.00 5.10 -29.09
CA GLY A 563 11.99 4.62 -28.11
C GLY A 563 13.38 5.17 -28.40
N LEU A 564 14.14 5.46 -27.35
CA LEU A 564 15.50 5.95 -27.42
C LEU A 564 16.35 5.34 -26.31
N ALA A 565 17.50 4.76 -26.64
CA ALA A 565 18.45 4.22 -25.66
C ALA A 565 19.90 4.37 -26.11
N LEU A 566 20.82 4.39 -25.15
CA LEU A 566 22.24 4.11 -25.39
C LEU A 566 22.44 2.60 -25.22
N THR A 567 22.73 1.89 -26.31
CA THR A 567 22.95 0.44 -26.31
C THR A 567 24.44 0.13 -26.49
N LYS A 568 24.81 -1.15 -26.38
CA LYS A 568 26.18 -1.61 -26.74
C LYS A 568 26.60 -1.26 -28.17
N GLU A 569 25.67 -1.01 -29.08
CA GLU A 569 25.94 -0.65 -30.48
C GLU A 569 25.93 0.88 -30.70
N GLY A 570 25.67 1.66 -29.65
CA GLY A 570 25.54 3.12 -29.70
C GLY A 570 24.10 3.59 -29.48
N VAL A 571 23.81 4.83 -29.89
CA VAL A 571 22.48 5.42 -29.75
C VAL A 571 21.50 4.71 -30.69
N CYS A 572 20.42 4.17 -30.14
CA CYS A 572 19.37 3.48 -30.88
C CYS A 572 18.04 4.23 -30.73
N PHE A 573 17.48 4.67 -31.86
CA PHE A 573 16.12 5.20 -31.95
C PHE A 573 15.20 4.16 -32.63
N HIS A 574 14.00 3.98 -32.09
CA HIS A 574 13.02 3.05 -32.63
C HIS A 574 11.61 3.65 -32.70
N GLN A 575 10.85 3.27 -33.73
CA GLN A 575 9.46 3.68 -33.94
C GLN A 575 8.59 2.41 -34.01
N TRP A 576 7.76 2.17 -32.99
CA TRP A 576 6.78 1.07 -32.97
C TRP A 576 5.47 1.46 -33.68
N GLU A 577 5.03 2.71 -33.49
CA GLU A 577 3.82 3.28 -34.11
C GLU A 577 4.16 4.65 -34.69
N GLY A 578 3.55 5.00 -35.82
CA GLY A 578 3.76 6.27 -36.52
C GLY A 578 3.39 6.17 -38.00
N GLU A 579 3.46 7.29 -38.71
CA GLU A 579 3.21 7.36 -40.15
C GLU A 579 4.50 7.26 -40.97
N GLY A 580 4.63 6.17 -41.73
CA GLY A 580 5.76 5.96 -42.63
C GLY A 580 7.12 5.92 -41.92
N ASP A 581 8.19 6.19 -42.68
CA ASP A 581 9.57 6.16 -42.22
C ASP A 581 10.24 7.56 -42.17
N ALA A 582 9.48 8.63 -42.45
CA ALA A 582 10.02 9.98 -42.56
C ALA A 582 10.68 10.44 -41.25
N LEU A 583 10.07 10.13 -40.11
CA LEU A 583 10.61 10.50 -38.79
C LEU A 583 11.95 9.82 -38.50
N LEU A 584 12.14 8.56 -38.94
CA LEU A 584 13.41 7.84 -38.81
C LEU A 584 14.57 8.54 -39.54
N LYS A 585 14.26 9.34 -40.56
CA LYS A 585 15.25 10.07 -41.38
C LYS A 585 15.49 11.50 -40.89
N THR A 586 14.55 12.08 -40.14
CA THR A 586 14.57 13.51 -39.79
C THR A 586 14.72 13.78 -38.30
N VAL A 587 14.54 12.78 -37.44
CA VAL A 587 14.69 12.93 -35.98
C VAL A 587 16.14 13.30 -35.62
N GLY A 588 16.29 14.31 -34.76
CA GLY A 588 17.53 14.54 -34.03
C GLY A 588 17.50 13.77 -32.72
N CYS A 589 18.47 12.91 -32.45
CA CYS A 589 18.53 12.20 -31.17
C CYS A 589 19.95 12.01 -30.65
N ALA A 590 20.08 11.99 -29.32
CA ALA A 590 21.31 11.63 -28.63
C ALA A 590 21.00 10.99 -27.29
N VAL A 591 21.88 10.08 -26.87
CA VAL A 591 21.94 9.59 -25.49
C VAL A 591 23.39 9.62 -25.04
N VAL A 592 23.67 10.33 -23.95
CA VAL A 592 25.02 10.50 -23.41
C VAL A 592 25.05 10.13 -21.94
N ARG A 593 25.95 9.23 -21.57
CA ARG A 593 26.21 8.80 -20.20
C ARG A 593 27.43 9.52 -19.63
N ASP A 594 27.30 10.04 -18.42
CA ASP A 594 28.41 10.51 -17.58
C ASP A 594 28.56 9.56 -16.39
N ASP A 595 29.48 8.60 -16.50
CA ASP A 595 29.69 7.56 -15.48
C ASP A 595 30.24 8.13 -14.16
N LYS A 596 30.92 9.27 -14.20
CA LYS A 596 31.44 9.89 -12.97
C LYS A 596 30.32 10.55 -12.18
N ALA A 597 29.36 11.15 -12.87
CA ALA A 597 28.20 11.77 -12.27
C ALA A 597 27.05 10.78 -11.99
N GLY A 598 27.06 9.61 -12.64
CA GLY A 598 25.95 8.66 -12.59
C GLY A 598 24.71 9.18 -13.31
N VAL A 599 24.88 9.86 -14.45
CA VAL A 599 23.79 10.55 -15.15
C VAL A 599 23.72 10.15 -16.62
N THR A 600 22.54 9.72 -17.06
CA THR A 600 22.22 9.46 -18.47
C THR A 600 21.30 10.57 -19.00
N ARG A 601 21.68 11.15 -20.15
CA ARG A 601 20.95 12.25 -20.79
C ARG A 601 20.39 11.81 -22.13
N TYR A 602 19.06 11.79 -22.22
CA TYR A 602 18.31 11.48 -23.43
C TYR A 602 17.82 12.77 -24.07
N GLY A 603 17.95 12.91 -25.39
CA GLY A 603 17.44 14.05 -26.14
C GLY A 603 16.79 13.62 -27.46
N LEU A 604 15.56 14.08 -27.68
CA LEU A 604 14.80 13.92 -28.92
C LEU A 604 14.35 15.30 -29.43
N ARG A 605 14.68 15.58 -30.69
CA ARG A 605 14.17 16.71 -31.46
C ARG A 605 13.29 16.15 -32.58
N LEU A 606 11.98 16.22 -32.38
CA LEU A 606 10.96 15.64 -33.27
C LEU A 606 10.38 16.74 -34.19
N PRO A 607 10.67 16.74 -35.51
CA PRO A 607 10.23 17.81 -36.40
C PRO A 607 8.70 17.91 -36.48
N LEU A 608 8.17 19.12 -36.24
CA LEU A 608 6.73 19.39 -36.22
C LEU A 608 6.07 19.07 -37.56
N ALA A 609 6.73 19.41 -38.67
CA ALA A 609 6.26 19.12 -40.02
C ALA A 609 6.08 17.61 -40.25
N THR A 610 6.99 16.78 -39.75
CA THR A 610 6.88 15.31 -39.86
C THR A 610 5.77 14.76 -38.96
N LEU A 611 5.56 15.35 -37.79
CA LEU A 611 4.45 14.99 -36.90
C LEU A 611 3.08 15.52 -37.39
N GLY A 612 3.05 16.37 -38.43
CA GLY A 612 1.83 17.03 -38.89
C GLY A 612 1.27 18.03 -37.87
N MET A 613 2.15 18.65 -37.08
CA MET A 613 1.84 19.62 -36.04
C MET A 613 2.39 21.00 -36.40
N GLU A 614 1.81 22.05 -35.80
CA GLU A 614 2.18 23.45 -35.99
C GLU A 614 2.21 24.15 -34.61
N PRO A 615 2.90 25.28 -34.45
CA PRO A 615 2.79 26.10 -33.23
C PRO A 615 1.33 26.40 -32.86
N GLY A 616 0.98 26.27 -31.59
CA GLY A 616 -0.42 26.35 -31.12
C GLY A 616 -1.22 25.05 -31.18
N ALA A 617 -0.68 23.96 -31.75
CA ALA A 617 -1.36 22.67 -31.77
C ALA A 617 -1.52 22.07 -30.37
N GLU A 618 -2.72 21.58 -30.06
CA GLU A 618 -2.97 20.75 -28.89
C GLU A 618 -2.70 19.28 -29.20
N PHE A 619 -1.99 18.59 -28.31
CA PHE A 619 -1.62 17.19 -28.46
C PHE A 619 -1.65 16.49 -27.11
N ARG A 620 -1.46 15.17 -27.12
CA ARG A 620 -1.34 14.37 -25.90
C ARG A 620 -0.01 13.66 -25.86
N LEU A 621 0.63 13.62 -24.71
CA LEU A 621 1.96 13.03 -24.55
C LEU A 621 2.10 12.31 -23.22
N ASN A 622 2.80 11.17 -23.26
CA ASN A 622 3.23 10.42 -22.09
C ASN A 622 4.68 9.97 -22.31
N ILE A 623 5.42 9.81 -21.21
CA ILE A 623 6.84 9.44 -21.20
C ILE A 623 7.03 8.30 -20.22
N VAL A 624 7.80 7.28 -20.57
CA VAL A 624 8.25 6.23 -19.66
C VAL A 624 9.77 6.14 -19.75
N LEU A 625 10.43 6.09 -18.61
CA LEU A 625 11.83 5.76 -18.46
C LEU A 625 11.92 4.37 -17.86
N TYR A 626 12.70 3.50 -18.47
CA TYR A 626 12.92 2.12 -18.06
C TYR A 626 14.32 1.98 -17.48
N ASP A 627 14.43 1.11 -16.48
CA ASP A 627 15.65 0.82 -15.74
C ASP A 627 16.01 -0.68 -15.80
N ASP A 628 17.28 -0.99 -16.06
CA ASP A 628 17.86 -2.34 -15.98
C ASP A 628 19.36 -2.29 -15.69
N ASP A 629 19.76 -2.66 -14.48
CA ASP A 629 21.18 -2.65 -14.13
C ASP A 629 21.96 -3.87 -14.62
N ASP A 630 21.33 -5.03 -14.79
CA ASP A 630 22.05 -6.32 -14.82
C ASP A 630 21.78 -7.18 -16.06
N GLY A 631 20.93 -6.69 -16.97
CA GLY A 631 20.58 -7.38 -18.21
C GLY A 631 19.61 -8.53 -18.00
N THR A 632 19.03 -8.65 -16.80
CA THR A 632 17.95 -9.60 -16.54
C THR A 632 16.59 -9.06 -16.99
N GLY A 633 16.56 -7.83 -17.49
CA GLY A 633 15.40 -7.15 -18.04
C GLY A 633 14.89 -6.05 -17.12
N LEU A 634 13.72 -5.54 -17.47
CA LEU A 634 13.10 -4.36 -16.86
C LEU A 634 12.89 -4.54 -15.34
N ARG A 635 13.72 -3.85 -14.54
CA ARG A 635 13.71 -3.89 -13.07
C ARG A 635 12.67 -2.94 -12.51
N HIS A 636 12.67 -1.71 -12.99
CA HIS A 636 11.67 -0.72 -12.67
C HIS A 636 11.47 0.27 -13.82
N TRP A 637 10.46 1.12 -13.68
CA TRP A 637 10.21 2.19 -14.64
C TRP A 637 9.48 3.33 -13.97
N LEU A 638 9.66 4.52 -14.55
CA LEU A 638 8.98 5.75 -14.16
C LEU A 638 8.24 6.30 -15.36
N GLN A 639 6.92 6.44 -15.21
CA GLN A 639 6.09 7.06 -16.23
C GLN A 639 5.53 8.40 -15.78
N LEU A 640 5.34 9.30 -16.74
CA LEU A 640 4.78 10.62 -16.55
C LEU A 640 3.29 10.56 -16.14
N ALA A 641 2.54 9.66 -16.78
CA ALA A 641 1.16 9.36 -16.45
C ALA A 641 0.87 7.86 -16.67
N PRO A 642 -0.18 7.29 -16.07
CA PRO A 642 -0.56 5.88 -16.28
C PRO A 642 -0.88 5.53 -17.75
N ARG A 643 -1.02 4.22 -18.03
CA ARG A 643 -1.51 3.64 -19.31
C ARG A 643 -0.56 3.71 -20.52
N MET A 644 0.75 3.89 -20.31
CA MET A 644 1.74 3.69 -21.38
C MET A 644 2.72 2.57 -21.08
N ALA A 645 3.13 2.40 -19.83
CA ALA A 645 4.02 1.31 -19.49
C ALA A 645 3.33 -0.07 -19.55
N PRO A 646 4.09 -1.14 -19.86
CA PRO A 646 3.62 -2.51 -19.79
C PRO A 646 3.34 -2.95 -18.35
N GLY A 647 2.60 -4.05 -18.18
CA GLY A 647 2.55 -4.75 -16.88
C GLY A 647 3.88 -5.45 -16.58
N LEU A 648 4.15 -5.75 -15.32
CA LEU A 648 5.33 -6.55 -14.93
C LEU A 648 5.32 -7.89 -15.70
N PRO A 649 6.36 -8.21 -16.49
CA PRO A 649 6.42 -9.46 -17.23
C PRO A 649 6.56 -10.66 -16.29
N ARG A 650 6.18 -11.85 -16.78
CA ARG A 650 6.56 -13.09 -16.08
C ARG A 650 8.06 -13.33 -16.26
N ALA A 651 8.66 -14.06 -15.32
CA ALA A 651 10.09 -14.37 -15.40
C ALA A 651 10.44 -15.04 -16.74
N GLY A 652 11.38 -14.45 -17.48
CA GLY A 652 11.84 -14.93 -18.78
C GLY A 652 11.02 -14.49 -19.99
N GLU A 653 9.96 -13.67 -19.82
CA GLU A 653 9.23 -13.07 -20.94
C GLU A 653 9.84 -11.70 -21.31
N SER A 654 10.11 -11.48 -22.60
CA SER A 654 10.48 -10.16 -23.12
C SER A 654 9.30 -9.20 -22.99
N VAL A 655 9.59 -7.97 -22.57
CA VAL A 655 8.65 -6.86 -22.57
C VAL A 655 8.52 -6.32 -23.98
N LEU A 656 7.28 -6.26 -24.47
CA LEU A 656 6.94 -5.61 -25.73
C LEU A 656 6.35 -4.23 -25.44
N ALA A 657 6.71 -3.24 -26.25
CA ALA A 657 6.08 -1.93 -26.20
C ALA A 657 4.57 -2.09 -26.44
N PRO A 658 3.70 -1.68 -25.50
CA PRO A 658 2.27 -1.79 -25.68
C PRO A 658 1.82 -0.80 -26.76
N ALA A 659 0.80 -1.19 -27.52
CA ALA A 659 0.14 -0.27 -28.43
C ALA A 659 -0.45 0.91 -27.64
N ILE A 660 -0.20 2.15 -28.08
CA ILE A 660 -0.74 3.33 -27.41
C ILE A 660 -2.09 3.76 -27.99
N ALA A 661 -2.42 3.29 -29.19
CA ALA A 661 -3.74 3.48 -29.81
C ALA A 661 -4.87 3.02 -28.86
N GLY A 662 -5.84 3.92 -28.60
CA GLY A 662 -6.93 3.71 -27.64
C GLY A 662 -6.63 4.17 -26.21
N ASN A 663 -5.36 4.12 -25.76
CA ASN A 663 -4.94 4.63 -24.45
C ASN A 663 -4.60 6.12 -24.47
N ALA A 664 -4.14 6.63 -25.62
CA ALA A 664 -3.67 8.00 -25.75
C ALA A 664 -4.72 9.06 -25.35
N ALA A 665 -6.02 8.76 -25.41
CA ALA A 665 -7.09 9.65 -24.94
C ALA A 665 -6.99 9.99 -23.44
N HIS A 666 -6.29 9.17 -22.66
CA HIS A 666 -6.05 9.36 -21.23
C HIS A 666 -4.71 10.05 -20.92
N TYR A 667 -3.89 10.33 -21.93
CA TYR A 667 -2.60 10.99 -21.72
C TYR A 667 -2.80 12.48 -21.41
N PRO A 668 -1.89 13.08 -20.62
CA PRO A 668 -1.85 14.50 -20.37
C PRO A 668 -1.94 15.33 -21.66
N ARG A 669 -2.66 16.46 -21.59
CA ARG A 669 -2.84 17.38 -22.73
C ARG A 669 -1.80 18.49 -22.68
N PHE A 670 -1.22 18.78 -23.83
CA PHE A 670 -0.26 19.84 -24.02
C PHE A 670 -0.67 20.72 -25.19
N VAL A 671 -0.23 21.97 -25.18
CA VAL A 671 -0.37 22.90 -26.29
C VAL A 671 0.98 23.55 -26.57
N LEU A 672 1.37 23.57 -27.84
CA LEU A 672 2.60 24.25 -28.26
C LEU A 672 2.42 25.77 -28.12
N ALA A 673 3.40 26.45 -27.54
CA ALA A 673 3.47 27.91 -27.62
C ALA A 673 3.52 28.36 -29.10
N ARG A 674 2.90 29.51 -29.37
CA ARG A 674 2.77 30.06 -30.73
C ARG A 674 4.07 30.66 -31.28
#